data_AF-A0A158P569-F1
#
_entry.id   AF-A0A158P569-F1
#
_cell.length_a   1.000
_cell.length_b   1.000
_cell.length_c   1.000
_cell.angle_alpha   90.00
_cell.angle_beta   90.00
_cell.angle_gamma   90.00
#
_symmetry.space_group_name_H-M   'P 1'
#
loop_
_entity.id
_entity.type
_entity.pdbx_description
1 polymer ?
#
loop_
_entity_poly.entity_id
_entity_poly.type
_entity_poly.pdbx_seq_one_letter_code
_entity_poly.pdbx_strand_id
1 'polypeptide(L)'
;MWNQPEEYFIEVVSNASMEDFPDNTLSKFSNKLPIPLELDGEWVVGIQEIFYPIDLEPEERKIQVQLFTSDNTDKLISDVSLNENDSPEVIVSKINEALHALFQKVTGDVVDHTQNRDKRSIDKSENRAFSKPTLPDGPLKNPLTLAEVNAITPEIMRNMEKAERLDLYDRISVGVPIIVDKLYKEMEKYRAEAANKSTEIAALHDNLQTFTSQLDAVKTSKNEEHQKYKALKNDYDKKINDLNALNTNINNLKEKITKLEQKLQLKENEIQQAKEKATAVSNKFTAKEKELLEAKYSFSQITQVQAKRIGDLEESLQKKKNESDNNMNTISGRHNTQVQQMQTEIDSLKNEKIKTDNENRVKIKKISDEFDALQIAKNLVIRQLKETQREHEIMKMDYQRQLDDLQNETKTLKDEKAHLEHHLHLKSAEIEDMKHEIQSLKTKEIDLASRLTEKELEIKRKIKEREDEKAEIESTRLALENKENLLVKRLTDLGIKKAKKDTNNDNTNEFLNMPGLAYDNGKIIFYPGRSQGKNYIPYFSDTGFLNALGFDAASYLQMISEFSAGKASFSSNKRCNLNLRSHLMFINSDIVAEHFVGNKSARVMRVLPIKRAKEYELVHEKFLKPFYYPVRSNRIEDINFLLTDEMGQNIKFNSGRVLIGLHLKHV
;
A
#
# COMPACT_ATOMS: atom_id res chain seq x y z
N MET A 1 3.02 -51.02 -17.12
CA MET A 1 2.84 -49.59 -17.35
C MET A 1 2.07 -49.05 -16.17
N TRP A 2 2.62 -48.09 -15.44
CA TRP A 2 1.90 -47.43 -14.36
C TRP A 2 0.85 -46.53 -15.03
N ASN A 3 -0.41 -46.57 -14.60
CA ASN A 3 -1.46 -45.71 -15.17
C ASN A 3 -1.14 -44.25 -14.80
N GLN A 4 -0.64 -43.49 -15.77
CA GLN A 4 -0.48 -42.05 -15.62
C GLN A 4 -1.88 -41.40 -15.54
N PRO A 5 -2.13 -40.47 -14.59
CA PRO A 5 -3.35 -39.67 -14.58
C PRO A 5 -3.59 -38.96 -15.92
N GLU A 6 -4.86 -38.76 -16.30
CA GLU A 6 -5.22 -37.99 -17.51
C GLU A 6 -5.04 -36.47 -17.32
N GLU A 7 -5.03 -36.01 -16.07
CA GLU A 7 -4.93 -34.60 -15.70
C GLU A 7 -4.10 -34.39 -14.43
N TYR A 8 -3.42 -33.26 -14.33
CA TYR A 8 -2.73 -32.80 -13.13
C TYR A 8 -3.15 -31.37 -12.77
N PHE A 9 -3.23 -31.09 -11.47
CA PHE A 9 -3.43 -29.76 -10.92
C PHE A 9 -2.23 -29.38 -10.07
N ILE A 10 -1.59 -28.25 -10.37
CA ILE A 10 -0.37 -27.81 -9.71
C ILE A 10 -0.58 -26.39 -9.20
N GLU A 11 -0.34 -26.17 -7.92
CA GLU A 11 -0.29 -24.84 -7.32
C GLU A 11 1.16 -24.41 -7.18
N VAL A 12 1.52 -23.28 -7.77
CA VAL A 12 2.82 -22.65 -7.57
C VAL A 12 2.66 -21.35 -6.77
N VAL A 13 3.62 -21.06 -5.91
CA VAL A 13 3.55 -19.94 -4.95
C VAL A 13 4.89 -19.23 -4.92
N SER A 14 4.88 -17.90 -4.98
CA SER A 14 6.09 -17.08 -5.14
C SER A 14 7.14 -17.18 -4.03
N ASN A 15 6.75 -17.65 -2.85
CA ASN A 15 7.64 -17.85 -1.71
C ASN A 15 7.87 -19.33 -1.37
N ALA A 16 7.48 -20.25 -2.25
CA ALA A 16 7.86 -21.65 -2.14
C ALA A 16 9.30 -21.85 -2.64
N SER A 17 9.92 -22.97 -2.24
CA SER A 17 11.26 -23.36 -2.69
C SER A 17 12.35 -22.30 -2.48
N MET A 18 12.20 -21.38 -1.50
CA MET A 18 13.19 -20.33 -1.20
C MET A 18 14.55 -20.91 -0.77
N GLU A 19 14.59 -22.15 -0.28
CA GLU A 19 15.84 -22.86 0.03
C GLU A 19 16.64 -23.20 -1.24
N ASP A 20 15.96 -23.59 -2.31
CA ASP A 20 16.58 -23.90 -3.61
C ASP A 20 16.75 -22.63 -4.47
N PHE A 21 15.84 -21.66 -4.35
CA PHE A 21 15.77 -20.44 -5.16
C PHE A 21 15.68 -19.18 -4.27
N PRO A 22 16.79 -18.78 -3.63
CA PRO A 22 16.80 -17.65 -2.69
C PRO A 22 16.49 -16.30 -3.34
N ASP A 23 16.67 -16.19 -4.66
CA ASP A 23 16.40 -14.96 -5.45
C ASP A 23 14.94 -14.82 -5.91
N ASN A 24 14.04 -15.72 -5.47
CA ASN A 24 12.63 -15.63 -5.77
C ASN A 24 12.03 -14.30 -5.28
N THR A 25 11.32 -13.62 -6.17
CA THR A 25 10.52 -12.43 -5.88
C THR A 25 9.06 -12.69 -6.21
N LEU A 26 8.16 -11.78 -5.83
CA LEU A 26 6.73 -11.91 -6.14
C LEU A 26 6.41 -11.94 -7.64
N SER A 27 7.25 -11.31 -8.48
CA SER A 27 7.09 -11.30 -9.94
C SER A 27 8.04 -12.21 -10.70
N LYS A 28 9.02 -12.81 -10.04
CA LYS A 28 9.96 -13.74 -10.66
C LYS A 28 10.27 -14.85 -9.67
N PHE A 29 9.65 -16.01 -9.85
CA PHE A 29 9.81 -17.12 -8.91
C PHE A 29 9.85 -18.46 -9.61
N SER A 30 10.49 -19.41 -8.94
CA SER A 30 10.68 -20.79 -9.40
C SER A 30 10.23 -21.74 -8.30
N ASN A 31 9.43 -22.74 -8.66
CA ASN A 31 8.96 -23.78 -7.74
C ASN A 31 9.56 -25.12 -8.13
N LYS A 32 10.27 -25.76 -7.20
CA LYS A 32 10.77 -27.13 -7.37
C LYS A 32 9.65 -28.10 -7.02
N LEU A 33 9.32 -29.01 -7.93
CA LEU A 33 8.34 -30.05 -7.66
C LEU A 33 8.94 -31.10 -6.72
N PRO A 34 8.15 -31.63 -5.77
CA PRO A 34 8.65 -32.67 -4.85
C PRO A 34 9.04 -33.96 -5.57
N ILE A 35 8.39 -34.22 -6.72
CA ILE A 35 8.68 -35.34 -7.62
C ILE A 35 8.62 -34.79 -9.04
N PRO A 36 9.64 -35.02 -9.89
CA PRO A 36 9.58 -34.66 -11.30
C PRO A 36 8.35 -35.25 -11.98
N LEU A 37 7.63 -34.44 -12.75
CA LEU A 37 6.53 -34.92 -13.58
C LEU A 37 7.09 -35.45 -14.88
N GLU A 38 6.94 -36.76 -15.09
CA GLU A 38 7.19 -37.44 -16.36
C GLU A 38 5.86 -37.53 -17.10
N LEU A 39 5.77 -36.86 -18.25
CA LEU A 39 4.58 -36.73 -19.07
C LEU A 39 4.75 -37.54 -20.36
N ASP A 40 4.08 -38.68 -20.45
CA ASP A 40 4.06 -39.48 -21.68
C ASP A 40 3.04 -38.89 -22.67
N GLY A 41 3.43 -38.70 -23.93
CA GLY A 41 2.54 -38.21 -24.99
C GLY A 41 2.52 -36.69 -25.16
N GLU A 42 1.42 -36.18 -25.73
CA GLU A 42 1.20 -34.75 -25.95
C GLU A 42 0.36 -34.18 -24.81
N TRP A 43 0.90 -33.16 -24.15
CA TRP A 43 0.25 -32.50 -23.01
C TRP A 43 0.05 -31.03 -23.29
N VAL A 44 -1.04 -30.50 -22.75
CA VAL A 44 -1.32 -29.07 -22.74
C VAL A 44 -1.52 -28.57 -21.32
N VAL A 45 -1.18 -27.30 -21.08
CA VAL A 45 -1.31 -26.65 -19.78
C VAL A 45 -1.97 -25.28 -19.91
N GLY A 46 -2.86 -24.97 -18.96
CA GLY A 46 -3.49 -23.67 -18.84
C GLY A 46 -3.47 -23.16 -17.40
N ILE A 47 -3.56 -21.84 -17.23
CA ILE A 47 -3.78 -21.22 -15.92
C ILE A 47 -5.28 -21.29 -15.59
N GLN A 48 -5.61 -21.92 -14.47
CA GLN A 48 -6.97 -22.04 -13.95
C GLN A 48 -7.33 -20.89 -13.01
N GLU A 49 -6.38 -20.43 -12.19
CA GLU A 49 -6.58 -19.28 -11.32
C GLU A 49 -5.26 -18.61 -10.95
N ILE A 50 -5.35 -17.35 -10.52
CA ILE A 50 -4.23 -16.61 -9.94
C ILE A 50 -4.70 -15.78 -8.76
N PHE A 51 -3.86 -15.74 -7.73
CA PHE A 51 -3.94 -14.79 -6.63
C PHE A 51 -2.72 -13.88 -6.67
N TYR A 52 -2.92 -12.57 -6.58
CA TYR A 52 -1.81 -11.61 -6.54
C TYR A 52 -2.17 -10.36 -5.71
N PRO A 53 -1.20 -9.74 -5.04
CA PRO A 53 -1.44 -8.54 -4.26
C PRO A 53 -1.65 -7.33 -5.18
N ILE A 54 -2.50 -6.40 -4.74
CA ILE A 54 -2.77 -5.14 -5.45
C ILE A 54 -1.76 -4.04 -5.09
N ASP A 55 -1.06 -4.22 -3.99
CA ASP A 55 -0.08 -3.29 -3.46
C ASP A 55 1.20 -3.33 -4.30
N LEU A 56 1.29 -2.41 -5.26
CA LEU A 56 2.42 -2.25 -6.16
C LEU A 56 3.35 -1.16 -5.64
N GLU A 57 4.67 -1.40 -5.69
CA GLU A 57 5.65 -0.33 -5.48
C GLU A 57 5.41 0.75 -6.52
N PRO A 58 5.22 2.03 -6.14
CA PRO A 58 5.14 3.10 -7.12
C PRO A 58 6.43 3.11 -7.92
N GLU A 59 6.34 2.85 -9.22
CA GLU A 59 7.51 2.85 -10.09
C GLU A 59 8.08 4.27 -10.23
N GLU A 60 9.32 4.43 -9.76
CA GLU A 60 10.16 5.54 -10.17
C GLU A 60 10.73 5.22 -11.56
N ARG A 61 10.23 5.88 -12.59
CA ARG A 61 10.77 5.78 -13.94
C ARG A 61 11.84 6.84 -14.14
N LYS A 62 13.07 6.40 -14.36
CA LYS A 62 14.16 7.29 -14.80
C LYS A 62 14.12 7.44 -16.31
N ILE A 63 13.98 8.68 -16.78
CA ILE A 63 14.06 9.04 -18.20
C ILE A 63 15.31 9.87 -18.44
N GLN A 64 15.92 9.68 -19.61
CA GLN A 64 17.02 10.53 -20.06
C GLN A 64 16.49 11.68 -20.90
N VAL A 65 16.71 12.90 -20.40
CA VAL A 65 16.42 14.14 -21.11
C VAL A 65 17.72 14.68 -21.67
N GLN A 66 17.72 14.98 -22.96
CA GLN A 66 18.88 15.46 -23.68
C GLN A 66 18.58 16.85 -24.24
N LEU A 67 19.60 17.67 -24.43
CA LEU A 67 19.49 18.96 -25.10
C LEU A 67 20.45 18.98 -26.28
N PHE A 68 19.92 19.20 -27.48
CA PHE A 68 20.69 19.30 -28.72
C PHE A 68 20.77 20.74 -29.20
N THR A 69 21.92 21.14 -29.71
CA THR A 69 22.04 22.34 -30.53
C THR A 69 21.55 22.06 -31.97
N SER A 70 21.07 23.08 -32.67
CA SER A 70 20.59 22.95 -34.06
C SER A 70 21.65 22.45 -35.06
N ASP A 71 22.93 22.60 -34.73
CA ASP A 71 24.08 22.07 -35.47
C ASP A 71 24.52 20.67 -35.01
N ASN A 72 23.81 20.08 -34.03
CA ASN A 72 24.04 18.75 -33.46
C ASN A 72 25.47 18.54 -32.91
N THR A 73 26.14 19.62 -32.50
CA THR A 73 27.52 19.57 -31.99
C THR A 73 27.58 19.27 -30.49
N ASP A 74 26.58 19.73 -29.74
CA ASP A 74 26.57 19.63 -28.28
C ASP A 74 25.40 18.76 -27.82
N LYS A 75 25.74 17.71 -27.06
CA LYS A 75 24.77 16.80 -26.44
C LYS A 75 24.98 16.81 -24.94
N LEU A 76 24.06 17.48 -24.24
CA LEU A 76 23.96 17.35 -22.79
C LEU A 76 22.89 16.34 -22.41
N ILE A 77 23.10 15.61 -21.32
CA ILE A 77 22.19 14.58 -20.82
C ILE A 77 21.95 14.82 -19.33
N SER A 78 20.69 14.70 -18.91
CA SER A 78 20.27 14.66 -17.52
C SER A 78 19.27 13.52 -17.33
N ASP A 79 19.41 12.78 -16.23
CA ASP A 79 18.37 11.85 -15.80
C ASP A 79 17.26 12.61 -15.06
N VAL A 80 16.02 12.20 -15.27
CA VAL A 80 14.84 12.73 -14.57
C VAL A 80 14.05 11.57 -14.00
N SER A 81 13.77 11.63 -12.70
CA SER A 81 12.98 10.64 -11.97
C SER A 81 11.51 11.04 -11.92
N LEU A 82 10.67 10.24 -12.58
CA LEU A 82 9.22 10.41 -12.60
C LEU A 82 8.55 9.37 -11.70
N ASN A 83 7.55 9.77 -10.93
CA ASN A 83 6.77 8.87 -10.09
C ASN A 83 5.43 8.56 -10.74
N GLU A 84 4.88 7.37 -10.50
CA GLU A 84 3.54 6.97 -10.96
C GLU A 84 2.39 7.92 -10.58
N ASN A 85 2.56 8.68 -9.51
CA ASN A 85 1.54 9.61 -8.99
C ASN A 85 1.76 11.05 -9.48
N ASP A 86 2.80 11.32 -10.26
CA ASP A 86 3.02 12.64 -10.82
C ASP A 86 1.92 12.94 -11.86
N SER A 87 1.25 14.08 -11.72
CA SER A 87 0.33 14.54 -12.77
C SER A 87 1.10 14.92 -14.04
N PRO A 88 0.46 14.99 -15.21
CA PRO A 88 1.09 15.50 -16.44
C PRO A 88 1.84 16.82 -16.24
N GLU A 89 1.29 17.74 -15.45
CA GLU A 89 1.89 19.03 -15.14
C GLU A 89 3.15 18.89 -14.27
N VAL A 90 3.14 17.99 -13.28
CA VAL A 90 4.32 17.71 -12.43
C VAL A 90 5.43 17.06 -13.25
N ILE A 91 5.10 16.11 -14.13
CA ILE A 91 6.07 15.49 -15.05
C ILE A 91 6.73 16.55 -15.95
N VAL A 92 5.93 17.43 -16.54
CA VAL A 92 6.44 18.54 -17.36
C VAL A 92 7.33 19.48 -16.55
N SER A 93 6.96 19.82 -15.31
CA SER A 93 7.79 20.66 -14.42
C SER A 93 9.16 20.05 -14.17
N LYS A 94 9.23 18.76 -13.79
CA LYS A 94 10.49 18.04 -13.54
C LYS A 94 11.39 17.99 -14.78
N ILE A 95 10.79 17.76 -15.95
CA ILE A 95 11.52 17.77 -17.23
C ILE A 95 12.07 19.17 -17.52
N ASN A 96 11.26 20.22 -17.32
CA ASN A 96 11.68 21.60 -17.55
C ASN A 96 12.80 22.02 -16.61
N GLU A 97 12.75 21.64 -15.34
CA GLU A 97 13.83 21.87 -14.38
C GLU A 97 15.16 21.26 -14.88
N ALA A 98 15.12 20.02 -15.37
CA ALA A 98 16.29 19.37 -15.96
C ALA A 98 16.77 20.07 -17.24
N LEU A 99 15.86 20.43 -18.16
CA LEU A 99 16.19 21.15 -19.39
C LEU A 99 16.81 22.52 -19.12
N HIS A 100 16.24 23.28 -18.16
CA HIS A 100 16.76 24.58 -17.77
C HIS A 100 18.15 24.46 -17.14
N ALA A 101 18.38 23.43 -16.31
CA ALA A 101 19.70 23.17 -15.75
C ALA A 101 20.73 22.81 -16.84
N LEU A 102 20.34 22.01 -17.84
CA LEU A 102 21.20 21.72 -18.99
C LEU A 102 21.47 22.99 -19.81
N PHE A 103 20.44 23.79 -20.09
CA PHE A 103 20.56 25.03 -20.86
C PHE A 103 21.49 26.02 -20.16
N GLN A 104 21.32 26.24 -18.85
CA GLN A 104 22.20 27.09 -18.05
C GLN A 104 23.65 26.63 -18.07
N LYS A 105 23.92 25.32 -18.10
CA LYS A 105 25.30 24.80 -18.23
C LYS A 105 25.94 25.19 -19.56
N VAL A 106 25.18 25.27 -20.65
CA VAL A 106 25.73 25.70 -21.96
C VAL A 106 25.83 27.22 -22.07
N THR A 107 24.84 27.95 -21.54
CA THR A 107 24.76 29.40 -21.73
C THR A 107 25.49 30.20 -20.64
N GLY A 108 25.67 29.61 -19.46
CA GLY A 108 26.16 30.26 -18.23
C GLY A 108 27.66 30.54 -18.21
N ASP A 109 28.46 29.83 -19.03
CA ASP A 109 29.92 30.03 -19.11
C ASP A 109 30.33 31.40 -19.69
N VAL A 110 29.38 32.27 -20.08
CA VAL A 110 29.67 33.60 -20.62
C VAL A 110 29.48 34.75 -19.61
N VAL A 111 28.94 34.49 -18.42
CA VAL A 111 28.53 35.60 -17.51
C VAL A 111 29.56 35.93 -16.41
N ASP A 112 30.58 35.10 -16.16
CA ASP A 112 31.47 35.30 -14.98
C ASP A 112 32.80 36.03 -15.26
N HIS A 113 32.89 36.84 -16.33
CA HIS A 113 34.10 37.66 -16.62
C HIS A 113 33.92 39.16 -16.45
N THR A 114 32.73 39.66 -16.09
CA THR A 114 32.49 41.11 -15.93
C THR A 114 32.38 41.58 -14.49
N GLN A 115 32.25 40.71 -13.48
CA GLN A 115 32.08 41.15 -12.08
C GLN A 115 33.36 41.19 -11.22
N ASN A 116 34.53 40.83 -11.74
CA ASN A 116 35.78 40.79 -10.95
C ASN A 116 36.75 41.97 -11.20
N ARG A 117 36.30 43.09 -11.79
CA ARG A 117 37.15 44.29 -12.02
C ARG A 117 37.01 45.42 -10.99
N ASP A 118 36.01 45.43 -10.11
CA ASP A 118 35.76 46.57 -9.21
C ASP A 118 36.19 46.39 -7.74
N LYS A 119 37.06 45.42 -7.44
CA LYS A 119 37.64 45.26 -6.08
C LYS A 119 39.15 45.16 -6.07
N ARG A 120 39.85 46.22 -6.48
CA ARG A 120 41.22 46.51 -5.98
C ARG A 120 41.42 48.00 -5.64
N SER A 121 41.36 48.23 -4.33
CA SER A 121 42.23 49.10 -3.53
C SER A 121 42.37 50.58 -3.89
N ILE A 122 41.65 51.41 -3.14
CA ILE A 122 42.14 52.69 -2.63
C ILE A 122 43.12 52.38 -1.48
N ASP A 123 44.43 52.59 -1.66
CA ASP A 123 45.26 53.24 -0.65
C ASP A 123 46.61 53.72 -1.21
N LYS A 124 47.20 54.64 -0.47
CA LYS A 124 48.10 55.75 -0.80
C LYS A 124 49.51 55.49 -1.35
N SER A 125 49.99 56.58 -1.97
CA SER A 125 51.32 57.24 -1.84
C SER A 125 52.49 56.87 -2.75
N GLU A 126 52.94 57.94 -3.44
CA GLU A 126 54.31 58.42 -3.64
C GLU A 126 55.17 58.01 -4.86
N ASN A 127 55.44 59.06 -5.66
CA ASN A 127 56.71 59.48 -6.25
C ASN A 127 57.56 58.48 -7.07
N ARG A 128 57.64 58.73 -8.39
CA ARG A 128 58.89 59.21 -9.07
C ARG A 128 58.70 59.45 -10.59
N ALA A 129 58.95 60.70 -10.96
CA ALA A 129 59.81 61.21 -12.05
C ALA A 129 60.00 60.48 -13.41
N PHE A 130 59.67 61.24 -14.47
CA PHE A 130 60.34 61.41 -15.79
C PHE A 130 60.55 60.21 -16.75
N SER A 131 59.90 60.27 -17.92
CA SER A 131 60.54 60.64 -19.21
C SER A 131 59.53 60.60 -20.39
N LYS A 132 59.64 61.62 -21.27
CA LYS A 132 59.03 61.78 -22.62
C LYS A 132 59.70 60.85 -23.66
N PRO A 133 59.39 60.89 -24.97
CA PRO A 133 58.12 61.08 -25.73
C PRO A 133 57.98 60.03 -26.88
N THR A 134 56.88 60.05 -27.66
CA THR A 134 56.84 60.29 -29.14
C THR A 134 55.49 59.91 -29.77
N LEU A 135 54.92 60.84 -30.54
CA LEU A 135 53.98 60.62 -31.65
C LEU A 135 54.75 60.08 -32.87
N PRO A 136 54.07 59.45 -33.86
CA PRO A 136 53.73 60.25 -35.04
C PRO A 136 52.35 59.94 -35.67
N ASP A 137 51.77 61.02 -36.19
CA ASP A 137 51.18 61.21 -37.52
C ASP A 137 50.21 60.18 -38.12
N GLY A 138 49.03 60.69 -38.48
CA GLY A 138 48.54 60.48 -39.84
C GLY A 138 47.02 60.43 -39.99
N PRO A 139 46.42 61.10 -41.00
CA PRO A 139 45.12 61.75 -40.89
C PRO A 139 44.03 61.05 -41.73
N LEU A 140 42.77 61.50 -41.60
CA LEU A 140 41.63 61.45 -42.57
C LEU A 140 40.35 61.79 -41.76
N LYS A 141 39.33 62.55 -42.17
CA LYS A 141 39.06 63.55 -43.22
C LYS A 141 37.68 64.17 -42.86
N ASN A 142 37.54 65.48 -43.04
CA ASN A 142 36.33 66.29 -43.32
C ASN A 142 35.14 66.32 -42.34
N PRO A 143 34.83 67.51 -41.79
CA PRO A 143 33.47 67.96 -41.53
C PRO A 143 32.87 68.70 -42.74
N LEU A 144 31.58 68.45 -42.97
CA LEU A 144 30.73 69.05 -44.01
C LEU A 144 30.75 70.59 -43.94
N THR A 145 30.90 71.21 -45.11
CA THR A 145 30.94 72.66 -45.32
C THR A 145 29.56 73.29 -45.42
N LEU A 146 29.50 74.55 -44.98
CA LEU A 146 28.38 75.50 -44.96
C LEU A 146 27.92 75.97 -46.36
N ALA A 147 27.78 75.04 -47.32
CA ALA A 147 27.47 75.35 -48.72
C ALA A 147 26.28 74.56 -49.32
N GLU A 148 25.56 73.74 -48.54
CA GLU A 148 24.47 72.87 -49.06
C GLU A 148 23.11 73.10 -48.38
N VAL A 149 22.82 74.31 -47.89
CA VAL A 149 21.51 74.68 -47.31
C VAL A 149 20.80 75.82 -48.07
N ASN A 150 21.39 76.35 -49.13
CA ASN A 150 20.80 77.44 -49.93
C ASN A 150 20.45 77.01 -51.35
N ALA A 151 19.40 76.20 -51.49
CA ALA A 151 18.63 76.09 -52.73
C ALA A 151 17.32 75.33 -52.47
N ILE A 152 16.25 76.06 -52.13
CA ILE A 152 14.86 75.81 -52.53
C ILE A 152 14.05 77.06 -52.13
N THR A 153 13.81 77.87 -53.16
CA THR A 153 12.60 78.66 -53.42
C THR A 153 12.28 79.87 -52.55
N PRO A 154 12.69 81.07 -52.99
CA PRO A 154 11.99 82.33 -52.75
C PRO A 154 10.86 82.53 -53.76
N GLU A 155 9.61 82.19 -53.40
CA GLU A 155 8.45 82.43 -54.29
C GLU A 155 7.15 82.77 -53.54
N ILE A 156 7.22 83.49 -52.40
CA ILE A 156 6.04 84.07 -51.71
C ILE A 156 6.31 85.51 -51.19
N MET A 157 7.29 86.24 -51.74
CA MET A 157 7.60 87.61 -51.26
C MET A 157 7.89 88.58 -52.40
N ARG A 158 6.96 88.72 -53.36
CA ARG A 158 6.80 89.94 -54.14
C ARG A 158 5.32 90.19 -54.41
N ASN A 159 4.87 91.33 -53.87
CA ASN A 159 3.58 92.03 -54.09
C ASN A 159 2.68 92.01 -52.85
N MET A 160 2.88 92.99 -51.96
CA MET A 160 1.82 93.92 -51.53
C MET A 160 2.39 94.98 -50.57
N GLU A 161 2.34 96.21 -51.07
CA GLU A 161 2.25 97.53 -50.43
C GLU A 161 2.82 97.79 -49.03
N LYS A 162 3.85 98.65 -49.03
CA LYS A 162 4.32 99.43 -47.90
C LYS A 162 3.36 100.59 -47.62
N ALA A 163 2.35 100.39 -46.77
CA ALA A 163 1.67 101.49 -46.07
C ALA A 163 1.01 101.08 -44.74
N GLU A 164 0.67 99.82 -44.51
CA GLU A 164 -0.02 99.39 -43.26
C GLU A 164 0.90 98.82 -42.17
N ARG A 165 2.23 98.81 -42.41
CA ARG A 165 3.19 98.14 -41.51
C ARG A 165 3.54 98.88 -40.23
N LEU A 166 3.26 100.18 -40.11
CA LEU A 166 3.56 100.93 -38.88
C LEU A 166 2.45 100.82 -37.83
N ASP A 167 1.17 100.81 -38.24
CA ASP A 167 0.03 100.73 -37.30
C ASP A 167 -0.19 99.31 -36.75
N LEU A 168 0.17 98.28 -37.52
CA LEU A 168 0.13 96.89 -37.06
C LEU A 168 1.28 96.59 -36.09
N TYR A 169 2.46 97.19 -36.28
CA TYR A 169 3.62 96.95 -35.40
C TYR A 169 3.43 97.59 -34.02
N ASP A 170 2.78 98.76 -33.92
CA ASP A 170 2.46 99.39 -32.63
C ASP A 170 1.31 98.68 -31.89
N ARG A 171 0.30 98.15 -32.60
CA ARG A 171 -0.77 97.33 -32.00
C ARG A 171 -0.28 95.96 -31.54
N ILE A 172 0.67 95.35 -32.26
CA ILE A 172 1.29 94.07 -31.89
C ILE A 172 2.34 94.27 -30.78
N SER A 173 3.10 95.38 -30.78
CA SER A 173 4.12 95.72 -29.79
C SER A 173 3.55 95.96 -28.38
N VAL A 174 2.32 96.48 -28.26
CA VAL A 174 1.68 96.74 -26.95
C VAL A 174 0.76 95.60 -26.51
N GLY A 175 0.09 94.90 -27.44
CA GLY A 175 -0.85 93.81 -27.11
C GLY A 175 -0.18 92.46 -26.80
N VAL A 176 0.90 92.11 -27.50
CA VAL A 176 1.59 90.83 -27.33
C VAL A 176 2.23 90.71 -25.94
N PRO A 177 2.94 91.72 -25.39
CA PRO A 177 3.49 91.62 -24.03
C PRO A 177 2.41 91.44 -22.95
N ILE A 178 1.23 92.03 -23.11
CA ILE A 178 0.11 91.89 -22.15
C ILE A 178 -0.48 90.47 -22.22
N ILE A 179 -0.67 89.92 -23.42
CA ILE A 179 -1.14 88.54 -23.60
C ILE A 179 -0.09 87.55 -23.10
N VAL A 180 1.19 87.81 -23.38
CA VAL A 180 2.32 86.99 -22.92
C VAL A 180 2.43 87.05 -21.39
N ASP A 181 2.33 88.21 -20.76
CA ASP A 181 2.33 88.35 -19.29
C ASP A 181 1.13 87.65 -18.64
N LYS A 182 -0.06 87.74 -19.24
CA LYS A 182 -1.24 87.01 -18.78
C LYS A 182 -1.07 85.49 -18.90
N LEU A 183 -0.48 85.01 -20.00
CA LEU A 183 -0.16 83.60 -20.20
C LEU A 183 0.95 83.13 -19.24
N TYR A 184 1.96 83.97 -18.94
CA TYR A 184 3.00 83.67 -17.95
C TYR A 184 2.41 83.58 -16.54
N LYS A 185 1.51 84.48 -16.16
CA LYS A 185 0.80 84.43 -14.87
C LYS A 185 -0.11 83.20 -14.75
N GLU A 186 -0.80 82.83 -15.83
CA GLU A 186 -1.54 81.56 -15.88
C GLU A 186 -0.60 80.35 -15.77
N MET A 187 0.54 80.35 -16.48
CA MET A 187 1.56 79.30 -16.35
C MET A 187 2.15 79.21 -14.95
N GLU A 188 2.42 80.34 -14.27
CA GLU A 188 2.89 80.34 -12.89
C GLU A 188 1.83 79.79 -11.92
N LYS A 189 0.56 80.14 -12.13
CA LYS A 189 -0.55 79.55 -11.39
C LYS A 189 -0.61 78.03 -11.60
N TYR A 190 -0.46 77.55 -12.83
CA TYR A 190 -0.42 76.12 -13.12
C TYR A 190 0.84 75.43 -12.58
N ARG A 191 2.00 76.10 -12.55
CA ARG A 191 3.22 75.59 -11.91
C ARG A 191 3.07 75.47 -10.40
N ALA A 192 2.43 76.45 -9.76
CA ALA A 192 2.12 76.40 -8.34
C ALA A 192 1.11 75.27 -8.02
N GLU A 193 0.08 75.11 -8.86
CA GLU A 193 -0.87 74.00 -8.75
C GLU A 193 -0.20 72.64 -8.96
N ALA A 194 0.71 72.53 -9.94
CA ALA A 194 1.51 71.34 -10.19
C ALA A 194 2.50 71.03 -9.04
N ALA A 195 3.09 72.05 -8.42
CA ALA A 195 3.96 71.87 -7.25
C ALA A 195 3.18 71.39 -6.01
N ASN A 196 1.98 71.93 -5.79
CA ASN A 196 1.08 71.44 -4.74
C ASN A 196 0.67 69.98 -5.01
N LYS A 197 0.31 69.65 -6.25
CA LYS A 197 -0.01 68.27 -6.66
C LYS A 197 1.21 67.33 -6.55
N SER A 198 2.41 67.81 -6.83
CA SER A 198 3.64 67.04 -6.63
C SER A 198 3.88 66.73 -5.15
N THR A 199 3.56 67.66 -4.25
CA THR A 199 3.62 67.44 -2.80
C THR A 199 2.56 66.44 -2.35
N GLU A 200 1.33 66.52 -2.88
CA GLU A 200 0.28 65.52 -2.63
C GLU A 200 0.70 64.12 -3.12
N ILE A 201 1.32 64.03 -4.30
CA ILE A 201 1.86 62.77 -4.86
C ILE A 201 2.97 62.20 -3.95
N ALA A 202 3.87 63.05 -3.44
CA ALA A 202 4.92 62.61 -2.51
C ALA A 202 4.33 62.08 -1.20
N ALA A 203 3.35 62.77 -0.62
CA ALA A 203 2.64 62.30 0.58
C ALA A 203 1.88 60.97 0.33
N LEU A 204 1.28 60.81 -0.86
CA LEU A 204 0.67 59.55 -1.28
C LEU A 204 1.71 58.43 -1.43
N HIS A 205 2.91 58.74 -1.91
CA HIS A 205 4.01 57.77 -2.02
C HIS A 205 4.46 57.26 -0.64
N ASP A 206 4.63 58.15 0.34
CA ASP A 206 4.99 57.76 1.71
C ASP A 206 3.88 56.91 2.37
N ASN A 207 2.61 57.25 2.11
CA ASN A 207 1.46 56.45 2.54
C ASN A 207 1.46 55.06 1.90
N LEU A 208 1.78 54.95 0.60
CA LEU A 208 1.92 53.67 -0.09
C LEU A 208 3.07 52.82 0.47
N GLN A 209 4.18 53.44 0.84
CA GLN A 209 5.32 52.73 1.45
C GLN A 209 4.98 52.20 2.85
N THR A 210 4.29 53.01 3.66
CA THR A 210 3.77 52.59 4.98
C THR A 210 2.79 51.43 4.83
N PHE A 211 1.89 51.50 3.85
CA PHE A 211 0.93 50.44 3.57
C PHE A 211 1.61 49.16 3.05
N THR A 212 2.63 49.27 2.20
CA THR A 212 3.42 48.12 1.74
C THR A 212 4.03 47.38 2.94
N SER A 213 4.57 48.13 3.90
CA SER A 213 5.10 47.56 5.15
C SER A 213 4.01 46.85 5.99
N GLN A 214 2.82 47.44 6.07
CA GLN A 214 1.67 46.80 6.74
C GLN A 214 1.21 45.52 6.01
N LEU A 215 1.20 45.53 4.68
CA LEU A 215 0.83 44.36 3.88
C LEU A 215 1.84 43.22 4.07
N ASP A 216 3.13 43.53 4.11
CA ASP A 216 4.17 42.54 4.35
C ASP A 216 4.12 41.98 5.78
N ALA A 217 3.76 42.80 6.77
CA ALA A 217 3.48 42.31 8.12
C ALA A 217 2.29 41.35 8.16
N VAL A 218 1.20 41.66 7.43
CA VAL A 218 0.03 40.77 7.32
C VAL A 218 0.37 39.47 6.57
N LYS A 219 1.14 39.53 5.47
CA LYS A 219 1.63 38.33 4.77
C LYS A 219 2.49 37.45 5.66
N THR A 220 3.38 38.07 6.45
CA THR A 220 4.23 37.36 7.42
C THR A 220 3.36 36.66 8.47
N SER A 221 2.39 37.36 9.04
CA SER A 221 1.44 36.79 10.01
C SER A 221 0.61 35.64 9.41
N LYS A 222 0.18 35.74 8.15
CA LYS A 222 -0.51 34.66 7.43
C LYS A 222 0.40 33.44 7.26
N ASN A 223 1.66 33.64 6.90
CA ASN A 223 2.62 32.55 6.75
C ASN A 223 2.87 31.84 8.10
N GLU A 224 2.99 32.58 9.20
CA GLU A 224 3.11 32.00 10.54
C GLU A 224 1.89 31.14 10.92
N GLU A 225 0.67 31.62 10.65
CA GLU A 225 -0.55 30.82 10.87
C GLU A 225 -0.62 29.60 9.95
N HIS A 226 -0.16 29.71 8.70
CA HIS A 226 -0.08 28.58 7.79
C HIS A 226 0.91 27.51 8.27
N GLN A 227 2.06 27.91 8.82
CA GLN A 227 3.01 26.97 9.44
C GLN A 227 2.42 26.29 10.67
N LYS A 228 1.70 27.03 11.52
CA LYS A 228 0.97 26.46 12.67
C LYS A 228 -0.09 25.45 12.22
N TYR A 229 -0.86 25.78 11.18
CA TYR A 229 -1.83 24.87 10.58
C TYR A 229 -1.16 23.59 10.06
N LYS A 230 -0.05 23.72 9.32
CA LYS A 230 0.70 22.57 8.79
C LYS A 230 1.25 21.67 9.90
N ALA A 231 1.79 22.24 10.97
CA ALA A 231 2.24 21.49 12.13
C ALA A 231 1.08 20.74 12.82
N LEU A 232 -0.05 21.42 13.05
CA LEU A 232 -1.23 20.81 13.65
C LEU A 232 -1.81 19.67 12.79
N LYS A 233 -1.81 19.84 11.47
CA LYS A 233 -2.25 18.81 10.52
C LYS A 233 -1.34 17.57 10.57
N ASN A 234 -0.02 17.76 10.62
CA ASN A 234 0.91 16.64 10.76
C ASN A 234 0.68 15.87 12.07
N ASP A 235 0.44 16.58 13.18
CA ASP A 235 0.11 15.94 14.46
C ASP A 235 -1.22 15.17 14.40
N TYR A 236 -2.23 15.74 13.73
CA TYR A 236 -3.50 15.07 13.47
C TYR A 236 -3.34 13.79 12.66
N ASP A 237 -2.59 13.84 11.55
CA ASP A 237 -2.32 12.69 10.69
C ASP A 237 -1.54 11.59 11.45
N LYS A 238 -0.57 11.97 12.29
CA LYS A 238 0.16 11.04 13.16
C LYS A 238 -0.78 10.33 14.14
N LYS A 239 -1.68 11.06 14.79
CA LYS A 239 -2.67 10.49 15.72
C LYS A 239 -3.66 9.55 15.02
N ILE A 240 -4.05 9.84 13.77
CA ILE A 240 -4.85 8.91 12.95
C ILE A 240 -4.08 7.61 12.71
N ASN A 241 -2.80 7.68 12.38
CA ASN A 241 -1.98 6.49 12.15
C ASN A 241 -1.83 5.66 13.43
N ASP A 242 -1.60 6.30 14.57
CA ASP A 242 -1.56 5.64 15.89
C ASP A 242 -2.91 4.96 16.22
N LEU A 243 -4.03 5.62 15.94
CA LEU A 243 -5.38 5.05 16.10
C LEU A 243 -5.60 3.81 15.20
N ASN A 244 -5.15 3.86 13.95
CA ASN A 244 -5.26 2.72 13.02
C ASN A 244 -4.40 1.53 13.46
N ALA A 245 -3.19 1.79 13.97
CA ALA A 245 -2.35 0.75 14.57
C ALA A 245 -3.03 0.12 15.79
N LEU A 246 -3.68 0.93 16.65
CA LEU A 246 -4.40 0.41 17.81
C LEU A 246 -5.63 -0.42 17.42
N ASN A 247 -6.38 -0.01 16.40
CA ASN A 247 -7.50 -0.80 15.85
C ASN A 247 -7.02 -2.16 15.32
N THR A 248 -5.87 -2.20 14.66
CA THR A 248 -5.26 -3.45 14.19
C THR A 248 -4.93 -4.37 15.35
N ASN A 249 -4.35 -3.84 16.43
CA ASN A 249 -4.08 -4.60 17.65
C ASN A 249 -5.35 -5.16 18.30
N ILE A 250 -6.43 -4.37 18.34
CA ILE A 250 -7.74 -4.83 18.84
C ILE A 250 -8.28 -5.99 17.99
N ASN A 251 -8.20 -5.89 16.67
CA ASN A 251 -8.66 -6.97 15.79
C ASN A 251 -7.86 -8.25 16.00
N ASN A 252 -6.54 -8.15 16.16
CA ASN A 252 -5.69 -9.29 16.50
C ASN A 252 -6.05 -9.90 17.86
N LEU A 253 -6.38 -9.09 18.88
CA LEU A 253 -6.86 -9.59 20.18
C LEU A 253 -8.21 -10.29 20.06
N LYS A 254 -9.16 -9.75 19.29
CA LYS A 254 -10.46 -10.38 19.02
C LYS A 254 -10.29 -11.74 18.36
N GLU A 255 -9.42 -11.85 17.36
CA GLU A 255 -9.13 -13.13 16.69
C GLU A 255 -8.55 -14.16 17.67
N LYS A 256 -7.63 -13.75 18.56
CA LYS A 256 -7.10 -14.62 19.62
C LYS A 256 -8.19 -15.08 20.58
N ILE A 257 -9.09 -14.20 21.00
CA ILE A 257 -10.23 -14.55 21.87
C ILE A 257 -11.13 -15.58 21.16
N THR A 258 -11.48 -15.36 19.88
CA THR A 258 -12.30 -16.31 19.11
C THR A 258 -11.64 -17.68 19.00
N LYS A 259 -10.31 -17.74 18.77
CA LYS A 259 -9.57 -19.02 18.75
C LYS A 259 -9.59 -19.72 20.11
N LEU A 260 -9.47 -18.98 21.21
CA LEU A 260 -9.59 -19.54 22.57
C LEU A 260 -11.00 -20.05 22.86
N GLU A 261 -12.04 -19.34 22.42
CA GLU A 261 -13.43 -19.78 22.56
C GLU A 261 -13.69 -21.09 21.81
N GLN A 262 -13.18 -21.23 20.58
CA GLN A 262 -13.27 -22.48 19.83
C GLN A 262 -12.56 -23.63 20.54
N LYS A 263 -11.36 -23.39 21.08
CA LYS A 263 -10.64 -24.40 21.87
C LYS A 263 -11.40 -24.79 23.14
N LEU A 264 -11.97 -23.81 23.84
CA LEU A 264 -12.75 -24.03 25.05
C LEU A 264 -14.00 -24.86 24.75
N GLN A 265 -14.70 -24.56 23.66
CA GLN A 265 -15.85 -25.35 23.21
C GLN A 265 -15.46 -26.79 22.86
N LEU A 266 -14.32 -27.00 22.20
CA LEU A 266 -13.80 -28.34 21.92
C LEU A 266 -13.52 -29.11 23.22
N LYS A 267 -12.89 -28.47 24.22
CA LYS A 267 -12.61 -29.07 25.53
C LYS A 267 -13.88 -29.37 26.33
N GLU A 268 -14.88 -28.50 26.27
CA GLU A 268 -16.20 -28.76 26.88
C GLU A 268 -16.87 -29.99 26.26
N ASN A 269 -16.76 -30.17 24.93
CA ASN A 269 -17.24 -31.37 24.24
C ASN A 269 -16.45 -32.63 24.66
N GLU A 270 -15.12 -32.55 24.78
CA GLU A 270 -14.28 -33.65 25.28
C GLU A 270 -14.68 -34.06 26.70
N ILE A 271 -14.90 -33.10 27.60
CA ILE A 271 -15.39 -33.33 28.97
C ILE A 271 -16.75 -34.03 28.94
N GLN A 272 -17.67 -33.59 28.07
CA GLN A 272 -19.00 -34.18 27.96
C GLN A 272 -18.91 -35.64 27.47
N GLN A 273 -18.09 -35.93 26.46
CA GLN A 273 -17.85 -37.29 25.99
C GLN A 273 -17.20 -38.17 27.07
N ALA A 274 -16.26 -37.64 27.85
CA ALA A 274 -15.62 -38.36 28.95
C ALA A 274 -16.64 -38.71 30.05
N LYS A 275 -17.55 -37.79 30.39
CA LYS A 275 -18.65 -38.06 31.33
C LYS A 275 -19.57 -39.16 30.84
N GLU A 276 -19.96 -39.13 29.56
CA GLU A 276 -20.80 -40.16 28.95
C GLU A 276 -20.13 -41.54 28.98
N LYS A 277 -18.83 -41.62 28.67
CA LYS A 277 -18.04 -42.86 28.80
C LYS A 277 -17.99 -43.36 30.24
N ALA A 278 -17.75 -42.47 31.22
CA ALA A 278 -17.73 -42.83 32.63
C ALA A 278 -19.10 -43.36 33.10
N THR A 279 -20.21 -42.73 32.69
CA THR A 279 -21.56 -43.22 32.95
C THR A 279 -21.81 -44.59 32.31
N ALA A 280 -21.38 -44.80 31.06
CA ALA A 280 -21.51 -46.10 30.40
C ALA A 280 -20.74 -47.22 31.11
N VAL A 281 -19.53 -46.92 31.59
CA VAL A 281 -18.72 -47.85 32.40
C VAL A 281 -19.38 -48.16 33.74
N SER A 282 -19.91 -47.15 34.42
CA SER A 282 -20.68 -47.31 35.67
C SER A 282 -21.91 -48.21 35.47
N ASN A 283 -22.69 -47.98 34.41
CA ASN A 283 -23.86 -48.81 34.10
C ASN A 283 -23.50 -50.28 33.81
N LYS A 284 -22.40 -50.53 33.08
CA LYS A 284 -21.89 -51.89 32.84
C LYS A 284 -21.47 -52.58 34.13
N PHE A 285 -20.87 -51.84 35.06
CA PHE A 285 -20.49 -52.36 36.36
C PHE A 285 -21.71 -52.75 37.20
N THR A 286 -22.71 -51.86 37.30
CA THR A 286 -23.97 -52.15 38.00
C THR A 286 -24.68 -53.38 37.43
N ALA A 287 -24.65 -53.56 36.10
CA ALA A 287 -25.19 -54.76 35.46
C ALA A 287 -24.43 -56.03 35.87
N LYS A 288 -23.10 -55.99 35.91
CA LYS A 288 -22.27 -57.13 36.35
C LYS A 288 -22.43 -57.44 37.83
N GLU A 289 -22.59 -56.43 38.67
CA GLU A 289 -22.88 -56.60 40.09
C GLU A 289 -24.23 -57.28 40.33
N LYS A 290 -25.23 -56.96 39.50
CA LYS A 290 -26.52 -57.66 39.51
C LYS A 290 -26.39 -59.13 39.08
N GLU A 291 -25.72 -59.41 37.97
CA GLU A 291 -25.44 -60.80 37.51
C GLU A 291 -24.72 -61.61 38.60
N LEU A 292 -23.79 -60.98 39.31
CA LEU A 292 -23.10 -61.60 40.44
C LEU A 292 -24.04 -61.92 41.60
N LEU A 293 -24.94 -61.00 41.95
CA LEU A 293 -25.89 -61.20 43.04
C LEU A 293 -26.82 -62.38 42.72
N GLU A 294 -27.29 -62.47 41.48
CA GLU A 294 -28.08 -63.59 40.96
C GLU A 294 -27.28 -64.91 41.02
N ALA A 295 -26.02 -64.92 40.58
CA ALA A 295 -25.16 -66.10 40.64
C ALA A 295 -24.90 -66.57 42.09
N LYS A 296 -24.66 -65.64 43.03
CA LYS A 296 -24.52 -65.95 44.46
C LYS A 296 -25.80 -66.56 45.03
N TYR A 297 -26.96 -66.05 44.63
CA TYR A 297 -28.25 -66.58 45.05
C TYR A 297 -28.46 -68.01 44.52
N SER A 298 -28.24 -68.25 43.23
CA SER A 298 -28.33 -69.60 42.64
C SER A 298 -27.37 -70.59 43.29
N PHE A 299 -26.14 -70.16 43.59
CA PHE A 299 -25.18 -71.00 44.29
C PHE A 299 -25.64 -71.36 45.71
N SER A 300 -26.24 -70.42 46.43
CA SER A 300 -26.83 -70.68 47.75
C SER A 300 -27.95 -71.73 47.69
N GLN A 301 -28.83 -71.61 46.70
CA GLN A 301 -29.91 -72.57 46.45
C GLN A 301 -29.37 -73.98 46.16
N ILE A 302 -28.38 -74.10 45.27
CA ILE A 302 -27.72 -75.38 44.96
C ILE A 302 -27.08 -75.97 46.23
N THR A 303 -26.41 -75.13 47.02
CA THR A 303 -25.78 -75.56 48.28
C THR A 303 -26.80 -76.10 49.27
N GLN A 304 -27.95 -75.44 49.43
CA GLN A 304 -29.04 -75.93 50.28
C GLN A 304 -29.63 -77.26 49.79
N VAL A 305 -29.86 -77.39 48.48
CA VAL A 305 -30.37 -78.63 47.89
C VAL A 305 -29.39 -79.79 48.10
N GLN A 306 -28.08 -79.55 47.90
CA GLN A 306 -27.06 -80.56 48.15
C GLN A 306 -26.94 -80.92 49.62
N ALA A 307 -26.96 -79.94 50.54
CA ALA A 307 -26.92 -80.19 51.98
C ALA A 307 -28.12 -81.04 52.44
N LYS A 308 -29.32 -80.75 51.94
CA LYS A 308 -30.52 -81.56 52.20
C LYS A 308 -30.35 -82.99 51.68
N ARG A 309 -29.90 -83.15 50.43
CA ARG A 309 -29.68 -84.47 49.83
C ARG A 309 -28.64 -85.29 50.59
N ILE A 310 -27.60 -84.64 51.12
CA ILE A 310 -26.60 -85.28 51.98
C ILE A 310 -27.27 -85.75 53.29
N GLY A 311 -28.06 -84.88 53.95
CA GLY A 311 -28.80 -85.25 55.16
C GLY A 311 -29.76 -86.42 54.94
N ASP A 312 -30.53 -86.41 53.84
CA ASP A 312 -31.45 -87.50 53.48
C ASP A 312 -30.69 -88.84 53.27
N LEU A 313 -29.49 -88.78 52.68
CA LEU A 313 -28.62 -89.94 52.49
C LEU A 313 -28.05 -90.45 53.81
N GLU A 314 -27.61 -89.55 54.69
CA GLU A 314 -27.11 -89.88 56.04
C GLU A 314 -28.20 -90.55 56.88
N GLU A 315 -29.43 -90.03 56.83
CA GLU A 315 -30.59 -90.61 57.54
C GLU A 315 -30.94 -92.01 57.00
N SER A 316 -30.98 -92.18 55.67
CA SER A 316 -31.16 -93.50 55.04
C SER A 316 -30.08 -94.50 55.44
N LEU A 317 -28.83 -94.05 55.50
CA LEU A 317 -27.69 -94.88 55.88
C LEU A 317 -27.77 -95.27 57.36
N GLN A 318 -28.15 -94.36 58.24
CA GLN A 318 -28.35 -94.62 59.66
C GLN A 318 -29.53 -95.58 59.90
N LYS A 319 -30.62 -95.44 59.15
CA LYS A 319 -31.77 -96.36 59.21
C LYS A 319 -31.38 -97.77 58.77
N LYS A 320 -30.65 -97.91 57.66
CA LYS A 320 -30.07 -99.19 57.20
C LYS A 320 -29.12 -99.81 58.23
N LYS A 321 -28.33 -98.98 58.91
CA LYS A 321 -27.44 -99.41 59.99
C LYS A 321 -28.24 -99.95 61.19
N ASN A 322 -29.26 -99.22 61.64
CA ASN A 322 -30.13 -99.65 62.73
C ASN A 322 -30.94 -100.92 62.38
N GLU A 323 -31.39 -101.06 61.13
CA GLU A 323 -32.01 -102.31 60.63
C GLU A 323 -31.01 -103.47 60.66
N SER A 324 -29.76 -103.23 60.25
CA SER A 324 -28.68 -104.22 60.35
C SER A 324 -28.40 -104.61 61.80
N ASP A 325 -28.36 -103.66 62.74
CA ASP A 325 -28.08 -103.91 64.16
C ASP A 325 -29.25 -104.61 64.87
N ASN A 326 -30.50 -104.27 64.52
CA ASN A 326 -31.69 -104.98 65.00
C ASN A 326 -31.77 -106.41 64.46
N ASN A 327 -31.39 -106.63 63.19
CA ASN A 327 -31.26 -107.97 62.64
C ASN A 327 -30.15 -108.75 63.36
N MET A 328 -29.03 -108.11 63.71
CA MET A 328 -27.95 -108.69 64.51
C MET A 328 -28.41 -109.10 65.92
N ASN A 329 -29.25 -108.28 66.57
CA ASN A 329 -29.78 -108.56 67.91
C ASN A 329 -30.88 -109.63 67.92
N THR A 330 -31.68 -109.74 66.85
CA THR A 330 -32.73 -110.78 66.73
C THR A 330 -32.12 -112.17 66.48
N ILE A 331 -30.96 -112.23 65.83
CA ILE A 331 -30.21 -113.47 65.58
C ILE A 331 -29.56 -114.02 66.87
N SER A 332 -29.31 -113.18 67.88
CA SER A 332 -28.66 -113.61 69.13
C SER A 332 -29.54 -114.43 70.10
N GLY A 333 -30.79 -114.73 69.74
CA GLY A 333 -31.78 -115.38 70.63
C GLY A 333 -32.23 -116.80 70.28
N ARG A 334 -31.89 -117.37 69.11
CA ARG A 334 -32.34 -118.73 68.76
C ARG A 334 -31.29 -119.55 68.01
N HIS A 335 -30.86 -120.62 68.70
CA HIS A 335 -30.56 -121.96 68.19
C HIS A 335 -29.16 -122.29 67.66
N ASN A 336 -28.56 -123.26 68.36
CA ASN A 336 -27.22 -123.83 68.20
C ASN A 336 -27.14 -124.96 67.15
N THR A 337 -28.18 -125.14 66.31
CA THR A 337 -28.22 -126.19 65.26
C THR A 337 -28.41 -125.61 63.85
N GLN A 338 -28.67 -124.31 63.73
CA GLN A 338 -28.92 -123.60 62.47
C GLN A 338 -27.61 -122.99 61.87
N VAL A 339 -26.51 -123.12 62.62
CA VAL A 339 -25.19 -122.48 62.40
C VAL A 339 -24.47 -122.98 61.13
N GLN A 340 -24.71 -124.22 60.66
CA GLN A 340 -24.01 -124.75 59.48
C GLN A 340 -24.68 -124.41 58.14
N GLN A 341 -26.00 -124.24 58.08
CA GLN A 341 -26.69 -123.79 56.86
C GLN A 341 -26.62 -122.27 56.68
N MET A 342 -26.66 -121.52 57.80
CA MET A 342 -26.50 -120.06 57.78
C MET A 342 -25.08 -119.61 57.39
N GLN A 343 -24.03 -120.42 57.56
CA GLN A 343 -22.68 -120.00 57.19
C GLN A 343 -22.55 -119.69 55.68
N THR A 344 -23.20 -120.51 54.83
CA THR A 344 -23.26 -120.30 53.36
C THR A 344 -24.12 -119.09 52.96
N GLU A 345 -25.20 -118.82 53.70
CA GLU A 345 -26.09 -117.68 53.46
C GLU A 345 -25.49 -116.36 53.98
N ILE A 346 -24.78 -116.41 55.13
CA ILE A 346 -23.96 -115.34 55.70
C ILE A 346 -22.84 -114.95 54.74
N ASP A 347 -22.17 -115.90 54.09
CA ASP A 347 -21.12 -115.58 53.13
C ASP A 347 -21.70 -114.95 51.85
N SER A 348 -22.91 -115.33 51.42
CA SER A 348 -23.61 -114.66 50.31
C SER A 348 -24.08 -113.24 50.67
N LEU A 349 -24.65 -113.05 51.87
CA LEU A 349 -25.12 -111.75 52.37
C LEU A 349 -23.96 -110.82 52.75
N LYS A 350 -22.82 -111.36 53.22
CA LYS A 350 -21.57 -110.60 53.40
C LYS A 350 -21.04 -110.11 52.05
N ASN A 351 -21.07 -110.96 51.02
CA ASN A 351 -20.64 -110.54 49.68
C ASN A 351 -21.59 -109.51 49.06
N GLU A 352 -22.90 -109.63 49.29
CA GLU A 352 -23.88 -108.63 48.85
C GLU A 352 -23.75 -107.31 49.62
N LYS A 353 -23.48 -107.37 50.93
CA LYS A 353 -23.16 -106.19 51.76
C LYS A 353 -21.85 -105.52 51.31
N ILE A 354 -20.79 -106.28 51.04
CA ILE A 354 -19.53 -105.75 50.52
C ILE A 354 -19.74 -105.10 49.14
N LYS A 355 -20.57 -105.71 48.27
CA LYS A 355 -20.94 -105.12 46.98
C LYS A 355 -21.69 -103.80 47.16
N THR A 356 -22.67 -103.76 48.05
CA THR A 356 -23.48 -102.56 48.34
C THR A 356 -22.65 -101.46 48.99
N ASP A 357 -21.76 -101.81 49.93
CA ASP A 357 -20.85 -100.86 50.60
C ASP A 357 -19.81 -100.31 49.61
N ASN A 358 -19.32 -101.12 48.68
CA ASN A 358 -18.44 -100.67 47.61
C ASN A 358 -19.18 -99.74 46.63
N GLU A 359 -20.40 -100.07 46.22
CA GLU A 359 -21.23 -99.19 45.37
C GLU A 359 -21.53 -97.85 46.06
N ASN A 360 -21.83 -97.87 47.36
CA ASN A 360 -22.04 -96.65 48.16
C ASN A 360 -20.73 -95.86 48.34
N ARG A 361 -19.59 -96.52 48.56
CA ARG A 361 -18.28 -95.86 48.58
C ARG A 361 -17.95 -95.17 47.27
N VAL A 362 -18.25 -95.81 46.14
CA VAL A 362 -18.06 -95.22 44.80
C VAL A 362 -18.98 -94.02 44.60
N LYS A 363 -20.25 -94.09 45.02
CA LYS A 363 -21.18 -92.95 44.96
C LYS A 363 -20.75 -91.79 45.86
N ILE A 364 -20.35 -92.08 47.09
CA ILE A 364 -19.84 -91.08 48.06
C ILE A 364 -18.57 -90.42 47.52
N LYS A 365 -17.63 -91.20 46.99
CA LYS A 365 -16.41 -90.66 46.38
C LYS A 365 -16.73 -89.77 45.18
N LYS A 366 -17.64 -90.18 44.30
CA LYS A 366 -18.08 -89.36 43.16
C LYS A 366 -18.71 -88.04 43.60
N ILE A 367 -19.56 -88.05 44.65
CA ILE A 367 -20.15 -86.84 45.23
C ILE A 367 -19.08 -85.94 45.86
N SER A 368 -18.09 -86.53 46.54
CA SER A 368 -16.95 -85.80 47.11
C SER A 368 -16.11 -85.12 46.03
N ASP A 369 -15.77 -85.85 44.96
CA ASP A 369 -15.00 -85.31 43.83
C ASP A 369 -15.78 -84.19 43.12
N GLU A 370 -17.11 -84.34 42.95
CA GLU A 370 -18.00 -83.29 42.42
C GLU A 370 -18.06 -82.05 43.35
N PHE A 371 -18.06 -82.24 44.66
CA PHE A 371 -18.05 -81.15 45.64
C PHE A 371 -16.72 -80.38 45.62
N ASP A 372 -15.58 -81.08 45.54
CA ASP A 372 -14.26 -80.46 45.44
C ASP A 372 -14.11 -79.68 44.13
N ALA A 373 -14.60 -80.24 43.02
CA ALA A 373 -14.65 -79.53 41.73
C ALA A 373 -15.50 -78.26 41.81
N LEU A 374 -16.65 -78.29 42.49
CA LEU A 374 -17.50 -77.12 42.73
C LEU A 374 -16.81 -76.06 43.61
N GLN A 375 -16.05 -76.46 44.64
CA GLN A 375 -15.28 -75.52 45.46
C GLN A 375 -14.15 -74.85 44.68
N ILE A 376 -13.44 -75.60 43.83
CA ILE A 376 -12.42 -75.05 42.93
C ILE A 376 -13.06 -74.05 41.95
N ALA A 377 -14.18 -74.41 41.32
CA ALA A 377 -14.91 -73.52 40.42
C ALA A 377 -15.38 -72.24 41.13
N LYS A 378 -15.93 -72.34 42.35
CA LYS A 378 -16.31 -71.20 43.18
C LYS A 378 -15.13 -70.26 43.45
N ASN A 379 -13.98 -70.82 43.85
CA ASN A 379 -12.79 -70.02 44.13
C ASN A 379 -12.22 -69.34 42.87
N LEU A 380 -12.30 -70.00 41.72
CA LEU A 380 -11.93 -69.41 40.43
C LEU A 380 -12.82 -68.23 40.06
N VAL A 381 -14.15 -68.37 40.21
CA VAL A 381 -15.11 -67.28 39.96
C VAL A 381 -14.87 -66.11 40.92
N ILE A 382 -14.63 -66.37 42.21
CA ILE A 382 -14.31 -65.32 43.19
C ILE A 382 -13.03 -64.57 42.79
N ARG A 383 -12.01 -65.28 42.28
CA ARG A 383 -10.76 -64.68 41.83
C ARG A 383 -10.96 -63.78 40.61
N GLN A 384 -11.62 -64.29 39.56
CA GLN A 384 -11.95 -63.52 38.37
C GLN A 384 -12.74 -62.26 38.72
N LEU A 385 -13.66 -62.36 39.68
CA LEU A 385 -14.47 -61.23 40.11
C LEU A 385 -13.66 -60.14 40.82
N LYS A 386 -12.74 -60.54 41.72
CA LYS A 386 -11.82 -59.60 42.37
C LYS A 386 -10.91 -58.90 41.36
N GLU A 387 -10.54 -59.60 40.29
CA GLU A 387 -9.73 -59.06 39.21
C GLU A 387 -10.51 -58.04 38.37
N THR A 388 -11.72 -58.38 37.93
CA THR A 388 -12.62 -57.42 37.24
C THR A 388 -12.95 -56.20 38.11
N GLN A 389 -13.14 -56.38 39.43
CA GLN A 389 -13.37 -55.26 40.35
C GLN A 389 -12.13 -54.34 40.46
N ARG A 390 -10.92 -54.91 40.51
CA ARG A 390 -9.68 -54.12 40.50
C ARG A 390 -9.50 -53.36 39.19
N GLU A 391 -9.70 -54.02 38.05
CA GLU A 391 -9.64 -53.37 36.73
C GLU A 391 -10.64 -52.21 36.63
N HIS A 392 -11.84 -52.39 37.17
CA HIS A 392 -12.85 -51.33 37.21
C HIS A 392 -12.42 -50.13 38.06
N GLU A 393 -11.89 -50.35 39.26
CA GLU A 393 -11.41 -49.26 40.13
C GLU A 393 -10.23 -48.51 39.49
N ILE A 394 -9.29 -49.23 38.85
CA ILE A 394 -8.19 -48.61 38.09
C ILE A 394 -8.76 -47.74 36.97
N MET A 395 -9.68 -48.29 36.16
CA MET A 395 -10.30 -47.56 35.05
C MET A 395 -11.07 -46.32 35.53
N LYS A 396 -11.79 -46.43 36.66
CA LYS A 396 -12.50 -45.31 37.28
C LYS A 396 -11.54 -44.21 37.76
N MET A 397 -10.43 -44.60 38.39
CA MET A 397 -9.38 -43.65 38.81
C MET A 397 -8.74 -42.94 37.61
N ASP A 398 -8.44 -43.67 36.53
CA ASP A 398 -7.88 -43.09 35.31
C ASP A 398 -8.84 -42.09 34.65
N TYR A 399 -10.13 -42.41 34.54
CA TYR A 399 -11.13 -41.48 34.03
C TYR A 399 -11.31 -40.26 34.92
N GLN A 400 -11.27 -40.43 36.24
CA GLN A 400 -11.34 -39.28 37.16
C GLN A 400 -10.13 -38.37 37.00
N ARG A 401 -8.92 -38.94 36.88
CA ARG A 401 -7.71 -38.17 36.62
C ARG A 401 -7.77 -37.40 35.31
N GLN A 402 -8.22 -38.03 34.23
CA GLN A 402 -8.44 -37.35 32.95
C GLN A 402 -9.46 -36.21 33.06
N LEU A 403 -10.52 -36.40 33.85
CA LEU A 403 -11.53 -35.38 34.09
C LEU A 403 -10.94 -34.20 34.86
N ASP A 404 -10.14 -34.45 35.91
CA ASP A 404 -9.49 -33.42 36.71
C ASP A 404 -8.47 -32.62 35.86
N ASP A 405 -7.68 -33.31 35.03
CA ASP A 405 -6.72 -32.68 34.10
C ASP A 405 -7.44 -31.78 33.08
N LEU A 406 -8.53 -32.25 32.47
CA LEU A 406 -9.35 -31.45 31.54
C LEU A 406 -10.04 -30.26 32.24
N GLN A 407 -10.49 -30.42 33.48
CA GLN A 407 -11.06 -29.33 34.27
C GLN A 407 -10.03 -28.25 34.61
N ASN A 408 -8.80 -28.65 34.96
CA ASN A 408 -7.70 -27.74 35.19
C ASN A 408 -7.31 -26.98 33.91
N GLU A 409 -7.17 -27.68 32.78
CA GLU A 409 -6.90 -27.05 31.47
C GLU A 409 -8.01 -26.04 31.10
N THR A 410 -9.27 -26.41 31.30
CA THR A 410 -10.43 -25.52 31.07
C THR A 410 -10.38 -24.29 31.96
N LYS A 411 -10.00 -24.44 33.23
CA LYS A 411 -9.84 -23.32 34.16
C LYS A 411 -8.73 -22.37 33.68
N THR A 412 -7.56 -22.89 33.31
CA THR A 412 -6.45 -22.09 32.77
C THR A 412 -6.86 -21.31 31.52
N LEU A 413 -7.58 -21.94 30.58
CA LEU A 413 -8.09 -21.26 29.38
C LEU A 413 -9.12 -20.17 29.71
N LYS A 414 -9.97 -20.36 30.73
CA LYS A 414 -10.91 -19.34 31.22
C LYS A 414 -10.19 -18.14 31.81
N ASP A 415 -9.15 -18.38 32.61
CA ASP A 415 -8.34 -17.32 33.21
C ASP A 415 -7.57 -16.52 32.11
N GLU A 416 -7.02 -17.22 31.10
CA GLU A 416 -6.38 -16.58 29.94
C GLU A 416 -7.37 -15.72 29.13
N LYS A 417 -8.58 -16.24 28.87
CA LYS A 417 -9.65 -15.49 28.21
C LYS A 417 -10.00 -14.21 28.98
N ALA A 418 -10.22 -14.32 30.29
CA ALA A 418 -10.55 -13.17 31.13
C ALA A 418 -9.45 -12.10 31.12
N HIS A 419 -8.18 -12.51 31.14
CA HIS A 419 -7.04 -11.60 31.02
C HIS A 419 -7.03 -10.87 29.66
N LEU A 420 -7.29 -11.58 28.56
CA LEU A 420 -7.37 -10.98 27.22
C LEU A 420 -8.57 -10.04 27.06
N GLU A 421 -9.72 -10.37 27.63
CA GLU A 421 -10.90 -9.50 27.66
C GLU A 421 -10.63 -8.20 28.43
N HIS A 422 -9.96 -8.30 29.59
CA HIS A 422 -9.52 -7.13 30.34
C HIS A 422 -8.54 -6.26 29.53
N HIS A 423 -7.56 -6.87 28.86
CA HIS A 423 -6.63 -6.13 28.00
C HIS A 423 -7.34 -5.46 26.81
N LEU A 424 -8.31 -6.14 26.21
CA LEU A 424 -9.17 -5.58 25.15
C LEU A 424 -9.96 -4.37 25.66
N HIS A 425 -10.49 -4.44 26.88
CA HIS A 425 -11.21 -3.33 27.50
C HIS A 425 -10.30 -2.11 27.70
N LEU A 426 -9.09 -2.30 28.24
CA LEU A 426 -8.10 -1.23 28.40
C LEU A 426 -7.72 -0.58 27.06
N LYS A 427 -7.48 -1.38 26.01
CA LYS A 427 -7.18 -0.84 24.68
C LYS A 427 -8.35 -0.12 24.03
N SER A 428 -9.57 -0.57 24.30
CA SER A 428 -10.79 0.11 23.82
C SER A 428 -10.97 1.47 24.51
N ALA A 429 -10.65 1.58 25.80
CA ALA A 429 -10.66 2.87 26.50
C ALA A 429 -9.60 3.84 25.94
N GLU A 430 -8.38 3.35 25.66
CA GLU A 430 -7.32 4.15 25.02
C GLU A 430 -7.74 4.69 23.63
N ILE A 431 -8.54 3.92 22.86
CA ILE A 431 -9.13 4.40 21.60
C ILE A 431 -10.10 5.56 21.83
N GLU A 432 -10.99 5.46 22.82
CA GLU A 432 -11.96 6.52 23.08
C GLU A 432 -11.27 7.81 23.54
N ASP A 433 -10.23 7.71 24.35
CA ASP A 433 -9.38 8.85 24.74
C ASP A 433 -8.72 9.49 23.51
N MET A 434 -8.14 8.69 22.61
CA MET A 434 -7.56 9.20 21.36
C MET A 434 -8.60 9.82 20.43
N LYS A 435 -9.82 9.28 20.35
CA LYS A 435 -10.91 9.89 19.57
C LYS A 435 -11.28 11.26 20.13
N HIS A 436 -11.34 11.42 21.44
CA HIS A 436 -11.57 12.72 22.07
C HIS A 436 -10.44 13.71 21.77
N GLU A 437 -9.18 13.27 21.79
CA GLU A 437 -8.03 14.09 21.41
C GLU A 437 -8.08 14.53 19.94
N ILE A 438 -8.35 13.60 19.02
CA ILE A 438 -8.53 13.86 17.58
C ILE A 438 -9.65 14.87 17.34
N GLN A 439 -10.77 14.75 18.06
CA GLN A 439 -11.89 15.69 17.95
C GLN A 439 -11.53 17.10 18.46
N SER A 440 -10.72 17.18 19.54
CA SER A 440 -10.16 18.45 20.02
C SER A 440 -9.25 19.09 18.98
N LEU A 441 -8.34 18.32 18.37
CA LEU A 441 -7.44 18.79 17.31
C LEU A 441 -8.21 19.27 16.08
N LYS A 442 -9.23 18.53 15.65
CA LYS A 442 -10.11 18.91 14.53
C LYS A 442 -10.82 20.25 14.78
N THR A 443 -11.27 20.48 16.02
CA THR A 443 -11.91 21.76 16.39
C THR A 443 -10.91 22.93 16.29
N LYS A 444 -9.66 22.71 16.74
CA LYS A 444 -8.57 23.70 16.59
C LYS A 444 -8.20 23.95 15.13
N GLU A 445 -8.21 22.91 14.30
CA GLU A 445 -7.98 23.03 12.85
C GLU A 445 -9.04 23.93 12.20
N ILE A 446 -10.32 23.72 12.52
CA ILE A 446 -11.44 24.52 12.01
C ILE A 446 -11.32 25.99 12.45
N ASP A 447 -10.96 26.25 13.71
CA ASP A 447 -10.74 27.61 14.22
C ASP A 447 -9.59 28.31 13.47
N LEU A 448 -8.46 27.63 13.26
CA LEU A 448 -7.33 28.17 12.50
C LEU A 448 -7.66 28.43 11.03
N ALA A 449 -8.39 27.52 10.39
CA ALA A 449 -8.85 27.69 9.01
C ALA A 449 -9.79 28.91 8.87
N SER A 450 -10.64 29.13 9.87
CA SER A 450 -11.55 30.28 9.91
C SER A 450 -10.77 31.60 10.04
N ARG A 451 -9.78 31.67 10.94
CA ARG A 451 -8.90 32.85 11.10
C ARG A 451 -8.09 33.15 9.84
N LEU A 452 -7.56 32.12 9.17
CA LEU A 452 -6.87 32.28 7.88
C LEU A 452 -7.79 32.87 6.81
N THR A 453 -9.03 32.39 6.74
CA THR A 453 -10.03 32.89 5.79
C THR A 453 -10.38 34.35 6.07
N GLU A 454 -10.54 34.73 7.34
CA GLU A 454 -10.80 36.11 7.76
C GLU A 454 -9.65 37.05 7.37
N LYS A 455 -8.40 36.65 7.61
CA LYS A 455 -7.22 37.42 7.18
C LYS A 455 -7.11 37.56 5.67
N GLU A 456 -7.43 36.51 4.91
CA GLU A 456 -7.46 36.60 3.45
C GLU A 456 -8.49 37.61 2.95
N LEU A 457 -9.65 37.66 3.60
CA LEU A 457 -10.71 38.60 3.27
C LEU A 457 -10.32 40.04 3.64
N GLU A 458 -9.64 40.23 4.78
CA GLU A 458 -9.07 41.51 5.19
C GLU A 458 -8.04 42.03 4.16
N ILE A 459 -7.13 41.17 3.72
CA ILE A 459 -6.14 41.51 2.67
C ILE A 459 -6.85 41.92 1.39
N LYS A 460 -7.84 41.15 0.93
CA LYS A 460 -8.61 41.46 -0.29
C LYS A 460 -9.33 42.80 -0.18
N ARG A 461 -9.92 43.11 0.98
CA ARG A 461 -10.61 44.39 1.21
C ARG A 461 -9.63 45.56 1.11
N LYS A 462 -8.47 45.44 1.78
CA LYS A 462 -7.41 46.45 1.73
C LYS A 462 -6.81 46.64 0.33
N ILE A 463 -6.70 45.58 -0.48
CA ILE A 463 -6.26 45.70 -1.88
C ILE A 463 -7.29 46.48 -2.69
N LYS A 464 -8.58 46.13 -2.57
CA LYS A 464 -9.66 46.79 -3.32
C LYS A 464 -9.79 48.28 -2.99
N GLU A 465 -9.79 48.63 -1.69
CA GLU A 465 -9.81 50.03 -1.23
C GLU A 465 -8.70 50.86 -1.90
N ARG A 466 -7.53 50.27 -2.18
CA ARG A 466 -6.40 50.95 -2.83
C ARG A 466 -6.48 50.98 -4.36
N GLU A 467 -7.05 49.95 -4.97
CA GLU A 467 -7.34 50.00 -6.42
C GLU A 467 -8.30 51.14 -6.74
N ASP A 468 -9.30 51.35 -5.88
CA ASP A 468 -10.25 52.46 -5.97
C ASP A 468 -9.55 53.82 -5.79
N GLU A 469 -8.70 54.00 -4.77
CA GLU A 469 -7.90 55.22 -4.57
C GLU A 469 -6.94 55.50 -5.76
N LYS A 470 -6.27 54.47 -6.28
CA LYS A 470 -5.36 54.59 -7.43
C LYS A 470 -6.13 55.02 -8.68
N ALA A 471 -7.33 54.49 -8.91
CA ALA A 471 -8.17 54.87 -10.03
C ALA A 471 -8.60 56.35 -9.95
N GLU A 472 -8.90 56.86 -8.75
CA GLU A 472 -9.23 58.28 -8.52
C GLU A 472 -8.04 59.20 -8.82
N ILE A 473 -6.83 58.81 -8.37
CA ILE A 473 -5.60 59.54 -8.66
C ILE A 473 -5.30 59.57 -10.16
N GLU A 474 -5.40 58.42 -10.84
CA GLU A 474 -5.10 58.31 -12.27
C GLU A 474 -6.08 59.13 -13.12
N SER A 475 -7.37 59.14 -12.75
CA SER A 475 -8.38 60.02 -13.35
C SER A 475 -8.01 61.50 -13.22
N THR A 476 -7.55 61.90 -12.02
CA THR A 476 -7.10 63.29 -11.76
C THR A 476 -5.85 63.64 -12.58
N ARG A 477 -4.90 62.70 -12.71
CA ARG A 477 -3.69 62.86 -13.52
C ARG A 477 -4.02 63.07 -15.00
N LEU A 478 -4.87 62.23 -15.57
CA LEU A 478 -5.35 62.35 -16.95
C LEU A 478 -6.06 63.69 -17.20
N ALA A 479 -6.86 64.16 -16.24
CA ALA A 479 -7.52 65.46 -16.34
C ALA A 479 -6.52 66.64 -16.37
N LEU A 480 -5.43 66.55 -15.61
CA LEU A 480 -4.35 67.54 -15.62
C LEU A 480 -3.51 67.48 -16.90
N GLU A 481 -3.15 66.28 -17.36
CA GLU A 481 -2.40 66.07 -18.60
C GLU A 481 -3.18 66.61 -19.81
N ASN A 482 -4.49 66.39 -19.86
CA ASN A 482 -5.36 66.97 -20.89
C ASN A 482 -5.37 68.50 -20.87
N LYS A 483 -5.37 69.12 -19.69
CA LYS A 483 -5.27 70.59 -19.56
C LYS A 483 -3.90 71.10 -20.01
N GLU A 484 -2.82 70.41 -19.64
CA GLU A 484 -1.46 70.75 -20.08
C GLU A 484 -1.33 70.63 -21.60
N ASN A 485 -1.80 69.54 -22.20
CA ASN A 485 -1.79 69.35 -23.65
C ASN A 485 -2.59 70.43 -24.39
N LEU A 486 -3.70 70.90 -23.82
CA LEU A 486 -4.48 72.01 -24.39
C LEU A 486 -3.69 73.34 -24.34
N LEU A 487 -2.95 73.59 -23.26
CA LEU A 487 -2.07 74.74 -23.11
C LEU A 487 -0.87 74.69 -24.06
N VAL A 488 -0.21 73.53 -24.16
CA VAL A 488 0.90 73.29 -25.09
C VAL A 488 0.43 73.48 -26.53
N LYS A 489 -0.77 73.00 -26.87
CA LYS A 489 -1.39 73.25 -28.18
C LYS A 489 -1.61 74.74 -28.43
N ARG A 490 -2.22 75.47 -27.49
CA ARG A 490 -2.39 76.94 -27.60
C ARG A 490 -1.05 77.69 -27.75
N LEU A 491 -0.02 77.29 -27.02
CA LEU A 491 1.32 77.88 -27.14
C LEU A 491 1.99 77.56 -28.48
N THR A 492 1.74 76.36 -29.02
CA THR A 492 2.20 75.94 -30.34
C THR A 492 1.49 76.72 -31.44
N ASP A 493 0.17 76.93 -31.31
CA ASP A 493 -0.65 77.76 -32.21
C ASP A 493 -0.20 79.24 -32.20
N LEU A 494 0.37 79.71 -31.09
CA LEU A 494 1.00 81.03 -30.95
C LEU A 494 2.46 81.08 -31.45
N GLY A 495 2.99 79.99 -32.04
CA GLY A 495 4.31 79.95 -32.69
C GLY A 495 5.50 79.63 -31.77
N ILE A 496 5.27 79.22 -30.52
CA ILE A 496 6.34 78.92 -29.56
C ILE A 496 6.67 77.43 -29.62
N LYS A 497 7.66 77.03 -30.45
CA LYS A 497 8.08 75.62 -30.60
C LYS A 497 9.06 75.20 -29.49
N LYS A 498 8.75 74.10 -28.78
CA LYS A 498 9.67 73.43 -27.83
C LYS A 498 10.42 72.27 -28.50
N ALA A 499 11.70 72.12 -28.20
CA ALA A 499 12.57 71.05 -28.70
C ALA A 499 12.17 69.68 -28.11
N LYS A 500 11.98 68.66 -28.97
CA LYS A 500 11.64 67.28 -28.60
C LYS A 500 12.87 66.52 -28.08
N LYS A 501 12.66 65.64 -27.11
CA LYS A 501 13.65 64.67 -26.60
C LYS A 501 13.02 63.28 -26.70
N ASP A 502 13.68 62.35 -27.38
CA ASP A 502 13.24 60.97 -27.62
C ASP A 502 13.54 60.05 -26.44
N THR A 503 12.60 59.17 -26.06
CA THR A 503 12.85 57.99 -25.22
C THR A 503 11.95 56.83 -25.63
N ASN A 504 12.55 55.78 -26.21
CA ASN A 504 11.99 54.43 -26.40
C ASN A 504 12.47 53.54 -25.25
N ASN A 505 11.60 52.78 -24.60
CA ASN A 505 11.99 51.66 -23.75
C ASN A 505 10.87 50.61 -23.68
N ASP A 506 11.13 49.41 -24.20
CA ASP A 506 10.17 48.30 -24.34
C ASP A 506 10.86 47.02 -23.84
N ASN A 507 10.62 46.64 -22.57
CA ASN A 507 11.31 45.56 -21.83
C ASN A 507 10.30 44.56 -21.24
N THR A 508 9.72 43.66 -22.04
CA THR A 508 8.74 42.67 -21.52
C THR A 508 8.89 41.21 -21.98
N ASN A 509 9.94 40.78 -22.68
CA ASN A 509 9.99 39.42 -23.29
C ASN A 509 11.20 38.53 -22.94
N GLU A 510 11.70 38.54 -21.70
CA GLU A 510 12.83 37.66 -21.30
C GLU A 510 12.45 36.18 -21.08
N PHE A 511 11.18 35.83 -20.87
CA PHE A 511 10.76 34.44 -20.63
C PHE A 511 10.64 33.56 -21.89
N LEU A 512 10.76 34.12 -23.09
CA LEU A 512 10.58 33.41 -24.37
C LEU A 512 11.81 32.64 -24.88
N ASN A 513 12.90 32.56 -24.10
CA ASN A 513 14.20 32.06 -24.57
C ASN A 513 14.65 30.71 -23.99
N MET A 514 13.90 30.08 -23.06
CA MET A 514 14.30 28.81 -22.44
C MET A 514 13.69 27.59 -23.16
N PRO A 515 14.45 26.48 -23.33
CA PRO A 515 13.91 25.24 -23.87
C PRO A 515 13.00 24.57 -22.84
N GLY A 516 11.86 24.06 -23.28
CA GLY A 516 10.91 23.44 -22.34
C GLY A 516 9.75 22.74 -23.02
N LEU A 517 8.87 22.20 -22.18
CA LEU A 517 7.61 21.56 -22.53
C LEU A 517 6.46 22.31 -21.82
N ALA A 518 5.29 22.33 -22.44
CA ALA A 518 4.02 22.66 -21.79
C ALA A 518 3.01 21.54 -21.99
N TYR A 519 2.08 21.44 -21.05
CA TYR A 519 0.92 20.55 -21.15
C TYR A 519 -0.34 21.41 -21.34
N ASP A 520 -1.04 21.19 -22.46
CA ASP A 520 -2.27 21.91 -22.78
C ASP A 520 -3.30 20.95 -23.40
N ASN A 521 -4.49 20.88 -22.81
CA ASN A 521 -5.62 20.09 -23.30
C ASN A 521 -5.29 18.63 -23.64
N GLY A 522 -4.46 17.98 -22.82
CA GLY A 522 -4.05 16.60 -23.03
C GLY A 522 -2.93 16.42 -24.05
N LYS A 523 -2.31 17.50 -24.54
CA LYS A 523 -1.19 17.47 -25.49
C LYS A 523 0.06 18.07 -24.89
N ILE A 524 1.20 17.61 -25.38
CA ILE A 524 2.51 18.16 -25.03
C ILE A 524 2.96 19.11 -26.13
N ILE A 525 3.45 20.27 -25.74
CA ILE A 525 3.98 21.30 -26.63
C ILE A 525 5.45 21.51 -26.29
N PHE A 526 6.33 21.34 -27.26
CA PHE A 526 7.76 21.62 -27.11
C PHE A 526 8.06 23.07 -27.49
N TYR A 527 9.05 23.66 -26.81
CA TYR A 527 9.63 24.97 -27.10
C TYR A 527 11.16 24.83 -27.20
N PRO A 528 11.79 25.35 -28.26
CA PRO A 528 13.24 25.44 -28.34
C PRO A 528 13.74 26.65 -27.53
N GLY A 529 14.89 26.48 -26.89
CA GLY A 529 15.62 27.59 -26.27
C GLY A 529 16.47 28.33 -27.29
N ARG A 530 16.75 29.61 -27.04
CA ARG A 530 17.61 30.43 -27.91
C ARG A 530 18.70 31.11 -27.10
N SER A 531 19.95 30.91 -27.50
CA SER A 531 21.08 31.64 -26.94
C SER A 531 22.21 31.70 -27.96
N GLN A 532 22.85 32.88 -28.07
CA GLN A 532 24.00 33.11 -28.97
C GLN A 532 23.73 32.72 -30.44
N GLY A 533 22.49 32.91 -30.92
CA GLY A 533 22.11 32.56 -32.29
C GLY A 533 21.95 31.06 -32.56
N LYS A 534 22.09 30.19 -31.56
CA LYS A 534 21.82 28.75 -31.65
C LYS A 534 20.45 28.41 -31.04
N ASN A 535 19.76 27.43 -31.64
CA ASN A 535 18.57 26.83 -31.06
C ASN A 535 18.95 25.60 -30.23
N TYR A 536 18.33 25.45 -29.07
CA TYR A 536 18.51 24.35 -28.15
C TYR A 536 17.20 23.55 -28.08
N ILE A 537 17.23 22.30 -28.54
CA ILE A 537 16.07 21.47 -28.78
C ILE A 537 16.04 20.34 -27.75
N PRO A 538 14.96 20.22 -26.95
CA PRO A 538 14.78 19.08 -26.06
C PRO A 538 14.71 17.76 -26.84
N TYR A 539 15.49 16.77 -26.40
CA TYR A 539 15.59 15.46 -27.02
C TYR A 539 15.37 14.30 -26.04
N PHE A 540 14.65 13.25 -26.46
CA PHE A 540 14.43 12.02 -25.70
C PHE A 540 14.83 10.80 -26.53
N SER A 541 15.65 9.91 -25.96
CA SER A 541 16.06 8.66 -26.63
C SER A 541 15.09 7.50 -26.41
N ASP A 542 14.25 7.55 -25.38
CA ASP A 542 13.27 6.51 -25.08
C ASP A 542 12.03 6.68 -25.97
N THR A 543 11.91 5.81 -26.99
CA THR A 543 10.77 5.80 -27.91
C THR A 543 9.44 5.49 -27.23
N GLY A 544 9.46 4.69 -26.16
CA GLY A 544 8.26 4.42 -25.37
C GLY A 544 7.78 5.67 -24.63
N PHE A 545 8.72 6.43 -24.07
CA PHE A 545 8.40 7.72 -23.44
C PHE A 545 7.93 8.77 -24.44
N LEU A 546 8.53 8.84 -25.64
CA LEU A 546 8.06 9.72 -26.71
C LEU A 546 6.61 9.41 -27.12
N ASN A 547 6.27 8.13 -27.27
CA ASN A 547 4.90 7.71 -27.53
C ASN A 547 3.96 8.13 -26.39
N ALA A 548 4.41 8.04 -25.14
CA ALA A 548 3.67 8.50 -23.96
C ALA A 548 3.45 10.02 -23.98
N LEU A 549 4.41 10.82 -24.48
CA LEU A 549 4.23 12.26 -24.73
C LEU A 549 3.28 12.57 -25.91
N GLY A 550 2.83 11.56 -26.64
CA GLY A 550 1.93 11.70 -27.78
C GLY A 550 2.64 11.93 -29.11
N PHE A 551 3.92 11.57 -29.22
CA PHE A 551 4.72 11.65 -30.45
C PHE A 551 5.08 10.25 -30.96
N ASP A 552 4.83 9.98 -32.24
CA ASP A 552 5.48 8.86 -32.91
C ASP A 552 6.89 9.26 -33.40
N ALA A 553 7.71 8.27 -33.74
CA ALA A 553 9.09 8.51 -34.17
C ALA A 553 9.20 9.46 -35.39
N ALA A 554 8.26 9.39 -36.34
CA ALA A 554 8.31 10.21 -37.55
C ALA A 554 7.95 11.68 -37.25
N SER A 555 6.86 11.91 -36.50
CA SER A 555 6.45 13.26 -36.08
C SER A 555 7.46 13.91 -35.15
N TYR A 556 8.17 13.11 -34.33
CA TYR A 556 9.25 13.60 -33.49
C TYR A 556 10.48 14.05 -34.30
N LEU A 557 10.90 13.29 -35.31
CA LEU A 557 11.98 13.70 -36.22
C LEU A 557 11.60 14.95 -37.02
N GLN A 558 10.34 15.05 -37.45
CA GLN A 558 9.82 16.24 -38.11
C GLN A 558 9.91 17.47 -37.20
N MET A 559 9.52 17.34 -35.92
CA MET A 559 9.66 18.41 -34.93
C MET A 559 11.08 18.95 -34.84
N ILE A 560 12.07 18.05 -34.74
CA ILE A 560 13.49 18.43 -34.65
C ILE A 560 13.89 19.23 -35.90
N SER A 561 13.52 18.77 -37.10
CA SER A 561 13.78 19.49 -38.34
C SER A 561 13.13 20.88 -38.38
N GLU A 562 11.90 21.02 -37.88
CA GLU A 562 11.17 22.29 -37.87
C GLU A 562 11.74 23.29 -36.85
N PHE A 563 12.24 22.82 -35.71
CA PHE A 563 12.96 23.67 -34.76
C PHE A 563 14.30 24.15 -35.29
N SER A 564 15.03 23.29 -36.02
CA SER A 564 16.23 23.72 -36.75
C SER A 564 15.91 24.79 -37.81
N ALA A 565 14.71 24.77 -38.38
CA ALA A 565 14.20 25.81 -39.28
C ALA A 565 13.64 27.07 -38.58
N GLY A 566 13.70 27.14 -37.25
CA GLY A 566 13.34 28.32 -36.46
C GLY A 566 11.88 28.41 -36.00
N LYS A 567 11.10 27.32 -36.11
CA LYS A 567 9.74 27.25 -35.56
C LYS A 567 9.75 27.49 -34.03
N ALA A 568 8.76 28.21 -33.51
CA ALA A 568 8.74 28.61 -32.10
C ALA A 568 8.19 27.53 -31.15
N SER A 569 7.33 26.64 -31.64
CA SER A 569 6.79 25.54 -30.83
C SER A 569 6.27 24.40 -31.71
N PHE A 570 6.11 23.21 -31.12
CA PHE A 570 5.56 22.05 -31.81
C PHE A 570 4.70 21.21 -30.86
N SER A 571 3.45 20.95 -31.25
CA SER A 571 2.49 20.20 -30.44
C SER A 571 2.42 18.73 -30.88
N SER A 572 2.22 17.84 -29.91
CA SER A 572 2.02 16.41 -30.13
C SER A 572 0.83 16.14 -31.07
N ASN A 573 0.97 15.15 -31.95
CA ASN A 573 -0.12 14.78 -32.86
C ASN A 573 -1.21 13.98 -32.13
N LYS A 574 -0.86 13.27 -31.06
CA LYS A 574 -1.78 12.52 -30.19
C LYS A 574 -1.88 13.18 -28.81
N ARG A 575 -2.94 12.82 -28.07
CA ARG A 575 -3.00 13.12 -26.63
C ARG A 575 -1.88 12.35 -25.93
N CYS A 576 -1.18 12.99 -25.00
CA CYS A 576 -0.19 12.30 -24.20
C CYS A 576 -0.90 11.36 -23.22
N ASN A 577 -0.33 10.17 -23.07
CA ASN A 577 -0.67 9.24 -22.01
C ASN A 577 0.52 9.13 -21.08
N LEU A 578 0.63 10.11 -20.18
CA LEU A 578 1.67 10.16 -19.15
C LEU A 578 1.33 9.30 -17.93
N ASN A 579 0.29 8.47 -18.01
CA ASN A 579 0.01 7.51 -16.98
C ASN A 579 1.13 6.46 -17.02
N LEU A 580 2.11 6.60 -16.13
CA LEU A 580 3.23 5.67 -15.96
C LEU A 580 2.79 4.32 -15.40
N ARG A 581 1.50 4.17 -15.10
CA ARG A 581 0.92 2.97 -14.51
C ARG A 581 0.74 1.89 -15.57
N SER A 582 1.40 0.78 -15.36
CA SER A 582 1.13 -0.45 -16.12
C SER A 582 -0.31 -0.88 -15.95
N HIS A 583 -0.98 -1.16 -17.07
CA HIS A 583 -2.37 -1.55 -17.14
C HIS A 583 -2.55 -3.06 -17.29
N LEU A 584 -1.53 -3.75 -17.80
CA LEU A 584 -1.59 -5.17 -18.12
C LEU A 584 -0.46 -5.93 -17.42
N MET A 585 -0.79 -7.12 -16.94
CA MET A 585 0.17 -8.10 -16.42
C MET A 585 0.22 -9.27 -17.41
N PHE A 586 1.42 -9.54 -17.91
CA PHE A 586 1.77 -10.69 -18.72
C PHE A 586 2.33 -11.78 -17.82
N ILE A 587 1.66 -12.93 -17.79
CA ILE A 587 2.11 -14.11 -17.04
C ILE A 587 2.90 -14.99 -17.99
N ASN A 588 4.23 -15.00 -17.83
CA ASN A 588 5.12 -15.85 -18.60
C ASN A 588 5.53 -17.07 -17.79
N SER A 589 5.69 -18.22 -18.44
CA SER A 589 6.26 -19.41 -17.80
C SER A 589 7.04 -20.26 -18.79
N ASP A 590 8.08 -20.94 -18.31
CA ASP A 590 8.87 -21.86 -19.13
C ASP A 590 8.21 -23.23 -19.34
N ILE A 591 7.08 -23.52 -18.68
CA ILE A 591 6.32 -24.76 -18.85
C ILE A 591 5.65 -24.85 -20.23
N VAL A 592 5.39 -23.72 -20.90
CA VAL A 592 4.76 -23.68 -22.23
C VAL A 592 5.79 -23.48 -23.34
N ALA A 593 5.51 -24.04 -24.51
CA ALA A 593 6.24 -23.70 -25.73
C ALA A 593 6.03 -22.23 -26.13
N GLU A 594 7.01 -21.67 -26.84
CA GLU A 594 6.89 -20.32 -27.40
C GLU A 594 5.79 -20.25 -28.46
N HIS A 595 5.06 -19.14 -28.47
CA HIS A 595 4.04 -18.84 -29.47
C HIS A 595 3.98 -17.35 -29.77
N PHE A 596 3.22 -16.97 -30.78
CA PHE A 596 3.11 -15.58 -31.22
C PHE A 596 2.26 -14.76 -30.26
N VAL A 597 2.83 -13.67 -29.74
CA VAL A 597 2.17 -12.64 -28.95
C VAL A 597 2.42 -11.30 -29.63
N GLY A 598 1.42 -10.81 -30.37
CA GLY A 598 1.58 -9.64 -31.23
C GLY A 598 2.62 -9.91 -32.33
N ASN A 599 3.71 -9.16 -32.34
CA ASN A 599 4.80 -9.28 -33.32
C ASN A 599 6.05 -10.00 -32.77
N LYS A 600 5.98 -10.65 -31.60
CA LYS A 600 7.10 -11.37 -30.99
C LYS A 600 6.72 -12.82 -30.64
N SER A 601 7.71 -13.69 -30.61
CA SER A 601 7.61 -15.04 -30.04
C SER A 601 7.87 -14.95 -28.53
N ALA A 602 6.96 -15.45 -27.69
CA ALA A 602 7.08 -15.39 -26.23
C ALA A 602 6.33 -16.56 -25.56
N ARG A 603 6.57 -16.77 -24.27
CA ARG A 603 5.93 -17.84 -23.46
C ARG A 603 4.84 -17.29 -22.56
N VAL A 604 3.95 -16.47 -23.11
CA VAL A 604 2.87 -15.80 -22.36
C VAL A 604 1.69 -16.75 -22.18
N MET A 605 1.44 -17.20 -20.96
CA MET A 605 0.26 -18.03 -20.68
C MET A 605 -1.02 -17.20 -20.59
N ARG A 606 -0.95 -15.96 -20.08
CA ARG A 606 -2.11 -15.08 -19.91
C ARG A 606 -1.73 -13.61 -19.88
N VAL A 607 -2.68 -12.76 -20.26
CA VAL A 607 -2.64 -11.31 -20.06
C VAL A 607 -3.84 -10.91 -19.21
N LEU A 608 -3.59 -10.14 -18.15
CA LEU A 608 -4.61 -9.70 -17.20
C LEU A 608 -4.57 -8.19 -17.00
N PRO A 609 -5.72 -7.51 -16.83
CA PRO A 609 -5.72 -6.14 -16.34
C PRO A 609 -5.22 -6.09 -14.91
N ILE A 610 -4.30 -5.18 -14.62
CA ILE A 610 -3.83 -4.92 -13.24
C ILE A 610 -4.95 -4.17 -12.50
N LYS A 611 -5.62 -4.86 -11.57
CA LYS A 611 -6.59 -4.24 -10.68
C LYS A 611 -5.86 -3.39 -9.65
N ARG A 612 -6.36 -2.18 -9.42
CA ARG A 612 -5.88 -1.24 -8.38
C ARG A 612 -7.05 -0.92 -7.45
N ALA A 613 -6.85 -1.14 -6.16
CA ALA A 613 -7.83 -0.97 -5.09
C ALA A 613 -7.13 -0.40 -3.85
N LYS A 614 -7.82 -0.32 -2.71
CA LYS A 614 -7.21 0.16 -1.45
C LYS A 614 -6.16 -0.85 -0.96
N GLU A 615 -5.19 -0.38 -0.19
CA GLU A 615 -4.04 -1.14 0.30
C GLU A 615 -4.44 -2.50 0.92
N TYR A 616 -3.59 -3.52 0.74
CA TYR A 616 -3.68 -4.88 1.31
C TYR A 616 -4.77 -5.82 0.75
N GLU A 617 -5.48 -5.46 -0.31
CA GLU A 617 -6.42 -6.38 -0.97
C GLU A 617 -5.68 -7.38 -1.89
N LEU A 618 -6.12 -8.64 -1.86
CA LEU A 618 -5.62 -9.72 -2.71
C LEU A 618 -6.61 -9.91 -3.86
N VAL A 619 -6.15 -9.84 -5.11
CA VAL A 619 -6.97 -10.21 -6.26
C VAL A 619 -7.03 -11.72 -6.35
N HIS A 620 -8.23 -12.26 -6.53
CA HIS A 620 -8.44 -13.62 -7.03
C HIS A 620 -9.08 -13.56 -8.42
N GLU A 621 -8.39 -14.09 -9.41
CA GLU A 621 -8.92 -14.27 -10.77
C GLU A 621 -9.05 -15.75 -11.09
N LYS A 622 -10.27 -16.20 -11.37
CA LYS A 622 -10.57 -17.58 -11.77
C LYS A 622 -10.96 -17.64 -13.24
N PHE A 623 -10.28 -18.49 -14.01
CA PHE A 623 -10.52 -18.65 -15.44
C PHE A 623 -11.47 -19.80 -15.70
N LEU A 624 -12.74 -19.49 -16.00
CA LEU A 624 -13.75 -20.50 -16.36
C LEU A 624 -13.41 -21.25 -17.66
N LYS A 625 -12.61 -20.64 -18.53
CA LYS A 625 -12.12 -21.22 -19.79
C LYS A 625 -10.62 -20.93 -19.91
N PRO A 626 -9.76 -21.75 -19.28
CA PRO A 626 -8.31 -21.63 -19.41
C PRO A 626 -7.88 -21.67 -20.88
N PHE A 627 -6.84 -20.91 -21.24
CA PHE A 627 -6.18 -21.09 -22.53
C PHE A 627 -5.08 -22.13 -22.34
N TYR A 628 -5.15 -23.19 -23.14
CA TYR A 628 -4.21 -24.30 -23.08
C TYR A 628 -3.14 -24.12 -24.15
N TYR A 629 -1.89 -24.33 -23.76
CA TYR A 629 -0.73 -24.29 -24.63
C TYR A 629 0.03 -25.61 -24.52
N PRO A 630 0.72 -26.05 -25.59
CA PRO A 630 1.58 -27.24 -25.53
C PRO A 630 2.63 -27.11 -24.42
N VAL A 631 2.77 -28.15 -23.62
CA VAL A 631 3.83 -28.26 -22.62
C VAL A 631 5.18 -28.37 -23.34
N ARG A 632 6.18 -27.61 -22.89
CA ARG A 632 7.50 -27.52 -23.54
C ARG A 632 8.35 -28.78 -23.39
N SER A 633 8.25 -29.45 -22.24
CA SER A 633 9.09 -30.59 -21.86
C SER A 633 8.24 -31.69 -21.24
N ASN A 634 8.53 -32.94 -21.61
CA ASN A 634 7.89 -34.11 -21.03
C ASN A 634 8.43 -34.44 -19.63
N ARG A 635 9.50 -33.79 -19.20
CA ARG A 635 10.05 -33.92 -17.85
C ARG A 635 10.10 -32.55 -17.20
N ILE A 636 9.35 -32.35 -16.13
CA ILE A 636 9.24 -31.09 -15.40
C ILE A 636 9.73 -31.30 -13.98
N GLU A 637 10.87 -30.71 -13.63
CA GLU A 637 11.43 -30.74 -12.27
C GLU A 637 11.09 -29.45 -11.51
N ASP A 638 11.13 -28.33 -12.22
CA ASP A 638 10.83 -27.00 -11.72
C ASP A 638 9.93 -26.24 -12.71
N ILE A 639 9.21 -25.25 -12.20
CA ILE A 639 8.35 -24.37 -12.99
C ILE A 639 8.71 -22.93 -12.67
N ASN A 640 9.07 -22.16 -13.70
CA ASN A 640 9.50 -20.78 -13.59
C ASN A 640 8.38 -19.85 -14.03
N PHE A 641 8.11 -18.79 -13.27
CA PHE A 641 7.16 -17.74 -13.60
C PHE A 641 7.83 -16.37 -13.65
N LEU A 642 7.39 -15.57 -14.61
CA LEU A 642 7.80 -14.18 -14.78
C LEU A 642 6.57 -13.32 -15.09
N LEU A 643 6.23 -12.44 -14.14
CA LEU A 643 5.13 -11.47 -14.23
C LEU A 643 5.68 -10.13 -14.68
N THR A 644 5.37 -9.74 -15.91
CA THR A 644 5.82 -8.46 -16.49
C THR A 644 4.66 -7.54 -16.82
N ASP A 645 4.94 -6.25 -16.88
CA ASP A 645 4.04 -5.28 -17.46
C ASP A 645 4.04 -5.30 -19.00
N GLU A 646 3.29 -4.39 -19.63
CA GLU A 646 3.29 -4.16 -21.07
C GLU A 646 4.63 -3.68 -21.66
N MET A 647 5.56 -3.20 -20.83
CA MET A 647 6.91 -2.79 -21.24
C MET A 647 7.92 -3.94 -21.13
N GLY A 648 7.50 -5.10 -20.60
CA GLY A 648 8.35 -6.25 -20.34
C GLY A 648 9.20 -6.14 -19.07
N GLN A 649 8.90 -5.17 -18.21
CA GLN A 649 9.55 -5.00 -16.91
C GLN A 649 8.84 -5.83 -15.85
N ASN A 650 9.58 -6.33 -14.86
CA ASN A 650 9.00 -7.11 -13.76
C ASN A 650 8.07 -6.22 -12.93
N ILE A 651 6.86 -6.71 -12.67
CA ILE A 651 5.93 -6.01 -11.78
C ILE A 651 6.51 -5.98 -10.37
N LYS A 652 6.57 -4.80 -9.74
CA LYS A 652 7.07 -4.66 -8.37
C LYS A 652 5.91 -4.67 -7.38
N PHE A 653 5.78 -5.76 -6.65
CA PHE A 653 4.79 -5.89 -5.57
C PHE A 653 5.44 -5.48 -4.24
N ASN A 654 4.80 -4.60 -3.47
CA ASN A 654 5.28 -4.14 -2.16
C ASN A 654 5.31 -5.28 -1.13
N SER A 655 4.26 -6.11 -1.09
CA SER A 655 4.09 -7.15 -0.08
C SER A 655 3.12 -8.24 -0.55
N GLY A 656 3.05 -9.35 0.19
CA GLY A 656 2.08 -10.43 -0.03
C GLY A 656 2.70 -11.68 -0.65
N ARG A 657 1.90 -12.38 -1.47
CA ARG A 657 2.30 -13.61 -2.17
C ARG A 657 1.50 -13.74 -3.47
N VAL A 658 2.14 -14.30 -4.49
CA VAL A 658 1.48 -14.70 -5.72
C VAL A 658 1.26 -16.21 -5.69
N LEU A 659 0.06 -16.66 -6.05
CA LEU A 659 -0.27 -18.08 -6.24
C LEU A 659 -0.85 -18.27 -7.64
N ILE A 660 -0.37 -19.25 -8.39
CA ILE A 660 -0.89 -19.59 -9.72
C ILE A 660 -1.31 -21.07 -9.71
N GLY A 661 -2.58 -21.33 -10.03
CA GLY A 661 -3.12 -22.66 -10.22
C GLY A 661 -3.04 -23.08 -11.69
N LEU A 662 -2.35 -24.18 -11.96
CA LEU A 662 -2.17 -24.77 -13.29
C LEU A 662 -3.01 -26.02 -13.44
N HIS A 663 -3.57 -26.20 -14.64
CA HIS A 663 -4.24 -27.43 -15.06
C HIS A 663 -3.54 -27.99 -16.30
N LEU A 664 -2.97 -29.19 -16.13
CA LEU A 664 -2.34 -29.96 -17.21
C LEU A 664 -3.30 -31.06 -17.64
N LYS A 665 -3.43 -31.27 -18.94
CA LYS A 665 -4.31 -32.27 -19.54
C LYS A 665 -3.62 -33.00 -20.70
N HIS A 666 -3.79 -34.32 -20.75
CA HIS A 666 -3.36 -35.13 -21.89
C HIS A 666 -4.27 -34.86 -23.10
N VAL A 667 -3.66 -34.72 -24.29
CA VAL A 667 -4.37 -34.46 -25.56
C VAL A 667 -4.90 -35.72 -26.21
#